data_AF-A0A9D9CYP3-F1
#
_entry.id   AF-A0A9D9CYP3-F1
#
_cell.length_a   1.000
_cell.length_b   1.000
_cell.length_c   1.000
_cell.angle_alpha   90.00
_cell.angle_beta   90.00
_cell.angle_gamma   90.00
#
_symmetry.space_group_name_H-M   'P 1'
#
loop_
_entity.id
_entity.type
_entity.pdbx_description
1 polymer ?
#
loop_
_entity_poly.entity_id
_entity_poly.type
_entity_poly.pdbx_seq_one_letter_code
_entity_poly.pdbx_strand_id
1 'polypeptide(L)'
;GTYYGDTLGQNAFTMIEGVNVYGGFAGTETSPSERDLKKNKTILSGQGKQRVLRQMSHFTDSTMTVWDGFVIQDGSTRPNEMSNGIGAWLMDYSALVNCEIKDNLAYKNIFGFGVYINDAPHSRLENCLIHHNGPALNTNNEFVCSGGGTAVGFSGSGNMINCTVTDNESYNTDAAVDIRNRGVVNIVNSIIVGNKNFTGSKSPKTPKNIIVSGNSVLSSSHCAIDGVYYGEGNIYINASDLNADYSLKSTSSCIDAGMQVDLLDAIDTYGNKRVQGKSIDIGAIESSWSRVITPSANNIIYVSENGKETATGSSWEDATNLLQTAINVASRTGADVYVTAGTYKGDTASVYAFVMGEGVNVYGGFTGTETSPSERNLKLNKSVLTGQNKQHVLCQKTNFTDSTFSVWDGFVIRDGRTRSRDDNRGVGVWMKENSALINCEITNNTVLYSGNCGGGVYIDQAENSRIENCIFHHNYDYGGWLFGGYGCALYVEKGGKMINCTIVDNISRSGSYIIELGPNGMFEIANTIIYGNKNYELGSLVPPKNISKCNTNRVKISHCAFESGDNRNLNLEEAPGTILLASTNNGKDSTLNYVRFINPIAQDYSLHSTSPCVNSGVDSVVSQKTDILSNNRIYQTVDMGAIEWDGNYVSMQTYGQTICNGTATKVEDFDKVADQFKWTLSSNEGVEGFVESGMDSIPSMTLVNNANDTLRLIYSPDFVEHLFTPFEREQTSTISKIQGTGLGMAITKNIIDLMGGTC
;
A
#
# COMPACT_ATOMS: atom_id res chain seq x y z
N GLY A 1 -20.60 -35.22 20.73
CA GLY A 1 -21.74 -36.07 21.15
C GLY A 1 -22.96 -35.22 21.48
N THR A 2 -24.13 -35.84 21.68
CA THR A 2 -25.39 -35.12 22.00
C THR A 2 -25.70 -35.18 23.48
N TYR A 3 -26.00 -34.02 24.06
CA TYR A 3 -26.31 -33.83 25.46
C TYR A 3 -27.75 -33.35 25.61
N TYR A 4 -28.42 -33.92 26.61
CA TYR A 4 -29.79 -33.59 26.98
C TYR A 4 -29.77 -32.98 28.37
N GLY A 5 -30.49 -31.88 28.53
CA GLY A 5 -30.60 -31.18 29.80
C GLY A 5 -31.73 -31.70 30.69
N ASP A 6 -32.14 -30.89 31.67
CA ASP A 6 -33.22 -31.24 32.60
C ASP A 6 -34.56 -31.45 31.86
N THR A 7 -35.11 -32.66 31.91
CA THR A 7 -36.37 -33.03 31.24
C THR A 7 -37.64 -32.48 31.91
N LEU A 8 -37.54 -31.90 33.10
CA LEU A 8 -38.67 -31.38 33.87
C LEU A 8 -38.76 -29.84 33.83
N GLY A 9 -37.68 -29.16 33.45
CA GLY A 9 -37.59 -27.71 33.37
C GLY A 9 -38.24 -27.06 32.14
N GLN A 10 -38.24 -25.73 32.10
CA GLN A 10 -38.56 -24.95 30.88
C GLN A 10 -37.36 -24.82 29.93
N ASN A 11 -36.15 -25.20 30.38
CA ASN A 11 -34.89 -25.09 29.65
C ASN A 11 -34.07 -26.37 29.87
N ALA A 12 -33.33 -26.80 28.85
CA ALA A 12 -32.40 -27.92 28.99
C ALA A 12 -31.17 -27.51 29.80
N PHE A 13 -30.56 -26.38 29.46
CA PHE A 13 -29.31 -25.90 30.05
C PHE A 13 -29.46 -24.48 30.58
N THR A 14 -28.73 -24.20 31.67
CA THR A 14 -28.70 -22.88 32.30
C THR A 14 -27.27 -22.37 32.32
N MET A 15 -27.07 -21.12 31.89
CA MET A 15 -25.78 -20.43 32.02
C MET A 15 -25.59 -19.99 33.47
N ILE A 16 -24.38 -20.19 33.99
CA ILE A 16 -23.98 -19.77 35.34
C ILE A 16 -22.89 -18.70 35.20
N GLU A 17 -23.04 -17.62 35.97
CA GLU A 17 -22.11 -16.49 35.99
C GLU A 17 -20.67 -16.96 36.26
N GLY A 18 -19.72 -16.48 35.44
CA GLY A 18 -18.30 -16.78 35.56
C GLY A 18 -17.88 -18.19 35.11
N VAL A 19 -18.81 -18.99 34.55
CA VAL A 19 -18.53 -20.36 34.10
C VAL A 19 -18.45 -20.43 32.58
N ASN A 20 -17.23 -20.54 32.07
CA ASN A 20 -16.98 -20.77 30.65
C ASN A 20 -17.12 -22.26 30.30
N VAL A 21 -17.82 -22.56 29.21
CA VAL A 21 -18.10 -23.93 28.76
C VAL A 21 -17.68 -24.07 27.31
N TYR A 22 -16.97 -25.15 27.00
CA TYR A 22 -16.38 -25.39 25.68
C TYR A 22 -16.84 -26.76 25.14
N GLY A 23 -17.34 -26.80 23.90
CA GLY A 23 -17.63 -28.00 23.11
C GLY A 23 -16.50 -28.28 22.10
N GLY A 24 -16.54 -29.39 21.35
CA GLY A 24 -15.53 -29.66 20.29
C GLY A 24 -14.38 -30.61 20.65
N PHE A 25 -14.46 -31.30 21.78
CA PHE A 25 -13.38 -32.18 22.26
C PHE A 25 -13.59 -33.65 21.82
N ALA A 26 -12.49 -34.33 21.49
CA ALA A 26 -12.40 -35.78 21.36
C ALA A 26 -12.23 -36.47 22.72
N GLY A 27 -11.77 -35.74 23.74
CA GLY A 27 -11.55 -36.22 25.11
C GLY A 27 -10.09 -36.57 25.43
N THR A 28 -9.15 -36.23 24.54
CA THR A 28 -7.70 -36.42 24.74
C THR A 28 -6.94 -35.10 24.86
N GLU A 29 -7.59 -34.00 24.55
CA GLU A 29 -7.03 -32.67 24.54
C GLU A 29 -6.71 -32.18 25.95
N THR A 30 -5.68 -31.33 26.06
CA THR A 30 -5.28 -30.70 27.34
C THR A 30 -5.63 -29.21 27.42
N SER A 31 -6.08 -28.62 26.31
CA SER A 31 -6.41 -27.20 26.20
C SER A 31 -7.53 -26.92 25.18
N PRO A 32 -8.28 -25.80 25.30
CA PRO A 32 -9.31 -25.43 24.33
C PRO A 32 -8.80 -25.20 22.90
N SER A 33 -7.51 -24.89 22.71
CA SER A 33 -6.90 -24.66 21.40
C SER A 33 -6.64 -25.94 20.60
N GLU A 34 -6.73 -27.12 21.22
CA GLU A 34 -6.52 -28.42 20.57
C GLU A 34 -7.82 -29.01 19.97
N ARG A 35 -8.96 -28.32 20.17
CA ARG A 35 -10.28 -28.79 19.71
C ARG A 35 -10.41 -28.78 18.19
N ASP A 36 -11.24 -29.68 17.68
CA ASP A 36 -11.68 -29.70 16.28
C ASP A 36 -13.21 -29.58 16.24
N LEU A 37 -13.70 -28.35 16.11
CA LEU A 37 -15.14 -28.03 16.17
C LEU A 37 -15.93 -28.70 15.04
N LYS A 38 -15.29 -28.87 13.88
CA LYS A 38 -15.91 -29.47 12.69
C LYS A 38 -16.06 -30.98 12.85
N LYS A 39 -15.03 -31.66 13.36
CA LYS A 39 -15.01 -33.11 13.51
C LYS A 39 -15.73 -33.58 14.77
N ASN A 40 -15.57 -32.87 15.89
CA ASN A 40 -16.03 -33.31 17.21
C ASN A 40 -17.24 -32.51 17.70
N LYS A 41 -18.31 -32.44 16.89
CA LYS A 41 -19.50 -31.65 17.23
C LYS A 41 -20.07 -31.99 18.61
N THR A 42 -20.26 -30.96 19.44
CA THR A 42 -20.95 -31.07 20.74
C THR A 42 -22.34 -30.45 20.61
N ILE A 43 -23.38 -31.28 20.78
CA ILE A 43 -24.76 -30.89 20.52
C ILE A 43 -25.50 -30.73 21.85
N LEU A 44 -26.11 -29.58 22.06
CA LEU A 44 -27.08 -29.30 23.11
C LEU A 44 -28.47 -29.38 22.50
N SER A 45 -29.29 -30.33 22.95
CA SER A 45 -30.62 -30.57 22.38
C SER A 45 -31.74 -30.24 23.37
N GLY A 46 -32.71 -29.45 22.92
CA GLY A 46 -33.99 -29.21 23.61
C GLY A 46 -35.01 -30.34 23.43
N GLN A 47 -34.65 -31.39 22.67
CA GLN A 47 -35.47 -32.58 22.42
C GLN A 47 -36.86 -32.31 21.82
N GLY A 48 -37.06 -31.17 21.17
CA GLY A 48 -38.35 -30.70 20.65
C GLY A 48 -39.36 -30.39 21.75
N LYS A 49 -38.92 -30.16 23.00
CA LYS A 49 -39.82 -30.05 24.17
C LYS A 49 -39.66 -28.77 24.98
N GLN A 50 -38.49 -28.14 24.92
CA GLN A 50 -38.14 -27.01 25.78
C GLN A 50 -37.07 -26.12 25.14
N ARG A 51 -36.81 -24.95 25.74
CA ARG A 51 -35.69 -24.09 25.35
C ARG A 51 -34.37 -24.84 25.54
N VAL A 52 -33.39 -24.63 24.67
CA VAL A 52 -32.08 -25.28 24.82
C VAL A 52 -31.25 -24.61 25.92
N LEU A 53 -30.90 -23.33 25.75
CA LEU A 53 -29.99 -22.62 26.65
C LEU A 53 -30.61 -21.34 27.22
N ARG A 54 -30.45 -21.10 28.52
CA ARG A 54 -30.96 -19.88 29.17
C ARG A 54 -29.98 -19.27 30.15
N GLN A 55 -29.80 -17.95 30.04
CA GLN A 55 -29.33 -17.11 31.12
C GLN A 55 -30.52 -16.65 31.98
N MET A 56 -30.45 -16.90 33.30
CA MET A 56 -31.58 -16.68 34.22
C MET A 56 -31.67 -15.25 34.75
N SER A 57 -30.56 -14.50 34.75
CA SER A 57 -30.46 -13.11 35.20
C SER A 57 -29.34 -12.38 34.47
N HIS A 58 -29.37 -11.05 34.47
CA HIS A 58 -28.18 -10.28 34.10
C HIS A 58 -27.02 -10.69 35.01
N PHE A 59 -25.86 -10.93 34.42
CA PHE A 59 -24.63 -11.14 35.20
C PHE A 59 -24.00 -9.78 35.52
N THR A 60 -23.19 -9.78 36.57
CA THR A 60 -22.59 -8.59 37.20
C THR A 60 -21.06 -8.64 37.22
N ASP A 61 -20.48 -9.82 37.00
CA ASP A 61 -19.04 -10.01 36.79
C ASP A 61 -18.57 -9.26 35.53
N SER A 62 -17.42 -8.59 35.61
CA SER A 62 -16.79 -7.94 34.45
C SER A 62 -16.18 -8.94 33.46
N THR A 63 -16.06 -10.22 33.86
CA THR A 63 -15.61 -11.30 32.99
C THR A 63 -16.78 -11.93 32.23
N MET A 64 -16.64 -12.00 30.90
CA MET A 64 -17.67 -12.56 30.01
C MET A 64 -17.89 -14.04 30.29
N THR A 65 -19.15 -14.47 30.48
CA THR A 65 -19.50 -15.89 30.54
C THR A 65 -19.65 -16.44 29.12
N VAL A 66 -18.73 -17.31 28.70
CA VAL A 66 -18.59 -17.79 27.31
C VAL A 66 -19.07 -19.22 27.17
N TRP A 67 -19.93 -19.47 26.18
CA TRP A 67 -20.24 -20.80 25.69
C TRP A 67 -19.77 -20.92 24.24
N ASP A 68 -18.83 -21.83 24.00
CA ASP A 68 -18.06 -21.89 22.77
C ASP A 68 -18.06 -23.27 22.11
N GLY A 69 -18.39 -23.35 20.82
CA GLY A 69 -18.24 -24.56 20.02
C GLY A 69 -19.40 -25.55 20.15
N PHE A 70 -20.63 -25.05 20.32
CA PHE A 70 -21.84 -25.88 20.48
C PHE A 70 -22.78 -25.80 19.28
N VAL A 71 -23.38 -26.94 18.95
CA VAL A 71 -24.61 -26.98 18.15
C VAL A 71 -25.79 -26.87 19.12
N ILE A 72 -26.60 -25.82 18.98
CA ILE A 72 -27.78 -25.55 19.82
C ILE A 72 -29.03 -25.82 18.99
N GLN A 73 -29.70 -26.95 19.24
CA GLN A 73 -30.78 -27.41 18.37
C GLN A 73 -31.95 -28.08 19.09
N ASP A 74 -32.99 -28.39 18.31
CA ASP A 74 -34.22 -29.05 18.73
C ASP A 74 -34.90 -28.31 19.90
N GLY A 75 -34.73 -27.00 20.03
CA GLY A 75 -35.47 -26.20 20.98
C GLY A 75 -36.95 -26.12 20.58
N SER A 76 -37.86 -26.19 21.55
CA SER A 76 -39.28 -25.94 21.32
C SER A 76 -39.96 -25.29 22.52
N THR A 77 -41.12 -24.66 22.30
CA THR A 77 -42.06 -24.37 23.39
C THR A 77 -42.98 -25.56 23.63
N ARG A 78 -43.56 -25.65 24.83
CA ARG A 78 -44.68 -26.56 25.07
C ARG A 78 -45.95 -26.02 24.36
N PRO A 79 -46.90 -26.88 23.99
CA PRO A 79 -48.17 -26.44 23.44
C PRO A 79 -48.85 -25.43 24.39
N ASN A 80 -49.13 -24.22 23.89
CA ASN A 80 -49.71 -23.08 24.61
C ASN A 80 -48.77 -22.19 25.45
N GLU A 81 -47.47 -22.46 25.51
CA GLU A 81 -46.51 -21.57 26.18
C GLU A 81 -45.88 -20.57 25.22
N MET A 82 -45.80 -19.29 25.63
CA MET A 82 -45.05 -18.24 24.93
C MET A 82 -43.67 -18.10 25.56
N SER A 83 -42.62 -18.17 24.75
CA SER A 83 -41.24 -18.10 25.23
C SER A 83 -40.34 -17.54 24.14
N ASN A 84 -39.48 -16.56 24.47
CA ASN A 84 -38.47 -16.02 23.54
C ASN A 84 -37.18 -16.84 23.59
N GLY A 85 -36.32 -16.74 22.58
CA GLY A 85 -34.97 -17.33 22.63
C GLY A 85 -35.00 -18.83 22.81
N ILE A 86 -35.55 -19.57 21.85
CA ILE A 86 -35.84 -21.01 22.00
C ILE A 86 -34.57 -21.85 21.86
N GLY A 87 -33.67 -21.48 20.95
CA GLY A 87 -32.29 -21.95 20.99
C GLY A 87 -31.60 -21.37 22.22
N ALA A 88 -31.43 -20.05 22.28
CA ALA A 88 -30.78 -19.38 23.40
C ALA A 88 -31.48 -18.10 23.84
N TRP A 89 -31.58 -17.90 25.15
CA TRP A 89 -31.91 -16.60 25.76
C TRP A 89 -30.71 -16.08 26.52
N LEU A 90 -30.20 -14.93 26.08
CA LEU A 90 -29.06 -14.22 26.66
C LEU A 90 -29.49 -12.90 27.31
N MET A 91 -28.78 -12.52 28.34
CA MET A 91 -28.82 -11.22 29.01
C MET A 91 -27.37 -10.70 29.12
N ASP A 92 -27.13 -9.61 29.84
CA ASP A 92 -25.82 -8.96 29.85
C ASP A 92 -24.67 -9.85 30.39
N TYR A 93 -23.45 -9.58 29.92
CA TYR A 93 -22.20 -10.31 30.22
C TYR A 93 -22.18 -11.80 29.84
N SER A 94 -22.76 -12.15 28.69
CA SER A 94 -22.70 -13.49 28.11
C SER A 94 -22.29 -13.49 26.63
N ALA A 95 -21.65 -14.56 26.19
CA ALA A 95 -21.32 -14.74 24.79
C ALA A 95 -21.58 -16.17 24.31
N LEU A 96 -22.11 -16.27 23.10
CA LEU A 96 -22.07 -17.49 22.31
C LEU A 96 -21.00 -17.31 21.24
N VAL A 97 -20.04 -18.21 21.21
CA VAL A 97 -18.87 -18.16 20.32
C VAL A 97 -18.80 -19.45 19.51
N ASN A 98 -18.53 -19.38 18.21
CA ASN A 98 -18.41 -20.55 17.32
C ASN A 98 -19.61 -21.53 17.43
N CYS A 99 -20.82 -21.02 17.62
CA CYS A 99 -22.02 -21.84 17.81
C CYS A 99 -22.83 -22.01 16.52
N GLU A 100 -23.36 -23.20 16.29
CA GLU A 100 -24.35 -23.50 15.23
C GLU A 100 -25.74 -23.56 15.88
N ILE A 101 -26.58 -22.56 15.67
CA ILE A 101 -27.92 -22.48 16.26
C ILE A 101 -28.95 -22.80 15.19
N LYS A 102 -29.57 -23.97 15.29
CA LYS A 102 -30.46 -24.48 14.23
C LYS A 102 -31.61 -25.33 14.70
N ASP A 103 -32.60 -25.52 13.83
CA ASP A 103 -33.73 -26.43 14.06
C ASP A 103 -34.46 -26.14 15.38
N ASN A 104 -34.44 -24.88 15.84
CA ASN A 104 -35.19 -24.43 17.00
C ASN A 104 -36.56 -23.94 16.51
N LEU A 105 -37.58 -24.74 16.79
CA LEU A 105 -38.92 -24.60 16.23
C LEU A 105 -39.94 -24.38 17.35
N ALA A 106 -40.76 -23.33 17.27
CA ALA A 106 -41.68 -23.00 18.36
C ALA A 106 -43.15 -22.90 17.95
N TYR A 107 -44.05 -23.46 18.75
CA TYR A 107 -45.50 -23.41 18.48
C TYR A 107 -46.12 -22.05 18.79
N LYS A 108 -45.55 -21.32 19.76
CA LYS A 108 -45.95 -19.95 20.15
C LYS A 108 -44.69 -19.23 20.60
N ASN A 109 -44.13 -18.39 19.75
CA ASN A 109 -43.05 -17.50 20.14
C ASN A 109 -43.38 -16.08 19.70
N ILE A 110 -43.03 -15.14 20.57
CA ILE A 110 -43.10 -13.75 20.24
C ILE A 110 -41.81 -13.35 19.49
N PHE A 111 -40.56 -13.73 19.90
CA PHE A 111 -39.28 -13.30 19.28
C PHE A 111 -38.07 -14.27 19.43
N GLY A 112 -37.16 -14.28 18.45
CA GLY A 112 -35.87 -15.01 18.53
C GLY A 112 -35.99 -16.53 18.65
N PHE A 113 -36.41 -17.23 17.59
CA PHE A 113 -36.43 -18.70 17.54
C PHE A 113 -35.03 -19.28 17.79
N GLY A 114 -34.02 -18.75 17.09
CA GLY A 114 -32.63 -19.10 17.34
C GLY A 114 -32.15 -18.45 18.63
N VAL A 115 -32.03 -17.13 18.64
CA VAL A 115 -31.46 -16.38 19.77
C VAL A 115 -32.29 -15.17 20.14
N TYR A 116 -32.45 -14.93 21.44
CA TYR A 116 -33.00 -13.70 21.99
C TYR A 116 -32.01 -13.06 22.97
N ILE A 117 -31.71 -11.78 22.76
CA ILE A 117 -30.79 -10.98 23.57
C ILE A 117 -31.58 -9.88 24.25
N ASN A 118 -31.56 -9.89 25.58
CA ASN A 118 -32.33 -8.97 26.42
C ASN A 118 -31.43 -7.98 27.17
N ASP A 119 -31.39 -6.75 26.67
CA ASP A 119 -30.66 -5.59 27.15
C ASP A 119 -29.25 -5.94 27.65
N ALA A 120 -28.38 -6.26 26.71
CA ALA A 120 -27.12 -6.91 26.95
C ALA A 120 -25.98 -6.16 26.22
N PRO A 121 -25.69 -4.91 26.60
CA PRO A 121 -24.73 -4.06 25.90
C PRO A 121 -23.32 -4.67 25.80
N HIS A 122 -22.93 -5.54 26.73
CA HIS A 122 -21.63 -6.21 26.74
C HIS A 122 -21.67 -7.57 26.03
N SER A 123 -22.84 -8.22 25.99
CA SER A 123 -23.00 -9.52 25.38
C SER A 123 -22.85 -9.48 23.86
N ARG A 124 -22.35 -10.57 23.30
CA ARG A 124 -22.16 -10.70 21.86
C ARG A 124 -22.39 -12.11 21.35
N LEU A 125 -22.91 -12.21 20.14
CA LEU A 125 -22.81 -13.40 19.30
C LEU A 125 -21.56 -13.24 18.44
N GLU A 126 -20.68 -14.23 18.48
CA GLU A 126 -19.43 -14.20 17.74
C GLU A 126 -19.23 -15.50 16.96
N ASN A 127 -18.87 -15.40 15.68
CA ASN A 127 -18.61 -16.56 14.82
C ASN A 127 -19.77 -17.57 14.79
N CYS A 128 -21.02 -17.10 14.92
CA CYS A 128 -22.19 -17.96 15.06
C CYS A 128 -22.91 -18.16 13.71
N LEU A 129 -23.24 -19.41 13.39
CA LEU A 129 -24.07 -19.79 12.25
C LEU A 129 -25.50 -20.04 12.74
N ILE A 130 -26.46 -19.26 12.27
CA ILE A 130 -27.86 -19.26 12.72
C ILE A 130 -28.75 -19.58 11.54
N HIS A 131 -29.30 -20.80 11.48
CA HIS A 131 -30.07 -21.25 10.31
C HIS A 131 -31.19 -22.23 10.65
N HIS A 132 -32.19 -22.36 9.77
CA HIS A 132 -33.29 -23.31 9.95
C HIS A 132 -34.10 -23.13 11.26
N ASN A 133 -34.09 -21.95 11.85
CA ASN A 133 -34.94 -21.63 13.00
C ASN A 133 -36.25 -21.02 12.54
N GLY A 134 -37.35 -21.34 13.21
CA GLY A 134 -38.67 -20.94 12.71
C GLY A 134 -39.85 -21.37 13.57
N PRO A 135 -41.08 -21.21 13.05
CA PRO A 135 -42.28 -21.70 13.70
C PRO A 135 -42.38 -23.24 13.61
N ALA A 136 -42.88 -23.88 14.67
CA ALA A 136 -43.20 -25.31 14.67
C ALA A 136 -44.59 -25.57 14.06
N LEU A 137 -44.73 -26.70 13.37
CA LEU A 137 -46.00 -27.23 12.87
C LEU A 137 -46.66 -28.11 13.93
N ASN A 138 -47.97 -28.00 14.12
CA ASN A 138 -48.69 -28.97 14.95
C ASN A 138 -48.88 -30.31 14.23
N THR A 139 -49.44 -31.31 14.92
CA THR A 139 -49.67 -32.67 14.40
C THR A 139 -50.61 -32.75 13.20
N ASN A 140 -51.37 -31.70 12.91
CA ASN A 140 -52.25 -31.61 11.75
C ASN A 140 -51.61 -30.82 10.60
N ASN A 141 -50.31 -30.48 10.70
CA ASN A 141 -49.65 -29.54 9.79
C ASN A 141 -50.28 -28.13 9.81
N GLU A 142 -50.97 -27.77 10.90
CA GLU A 142 -51.64 -26.49 11.08
C GLU A 142 -50.84 -25.55 11.99
N PHE A 143 -50.95 -24.25 11.72
CA PHE A 143 -50.23 -23.20 12.45
C PHE A 143 -50.93 -22.81 13.75
N VAL A 144 -50.20 -22.90 14.86
CA VAL A 144 -50.68 -22.48 16.19
C VAL A 144 -49.97 -21.22 16.71
N CYS A 145 -49.09 -20.61 15.89
CA CYS A 145 -48.31 -19.45 16.30
C CYS A 145 -49.15 -18.16 16.43
N SER A 146 -49.11 -17.57 17.62
CA SER A 146 -49.52 -16.19 17.91
C SER A 146 -48.27 -15.39 18.31
N GLY A 147 -47.83 -14.42 17.50
CA GLY A 147 -46.60 -13.65 17.76
C GLY A 147 -45.86 -13.20 16.50
N GLY A 148 -44.66 -12.61 16.68
CA GLY A 148 -43.82 -11.99 15.66
C GLY A 148 -42.41 -12.62 15.59
N GLY A 149 -42.30 -13.91 15.27
CA GLY A 149 -41.06 -14.67 15.43
C GLY A 149 -39.96 -14.32 14.43
N THR A 150 -38.72 -14.14 14.90
CA THR A 150 -37.50 -13.87 14.13
C THR A 150 -36.41 -14.89 14.44
N ALA A 151 -35.34 -14.97 13.63
CA ALA A 151 -34.21 -15.83 13.96
C ALA A 151 -33.42 -15.29 15.16
N VAL A 152 -33.11 -13.99 15.12
CA VAL A 152 -32.41 -13.25 16.16
C VAL A 152 -33.27 -12.07 16.60
N GLY A 153 -33.46 -11.91 17.91
CA GLY A 153 -34.21 -10.79 18.49
C GLY A 153 -33.37 -10.04 19.52
N PHE A 154 -33.21 -8.74 19.33
CA PHE A 154 -32.60 -7.81 20.29
C PHE A 154 -33.68 -6.95 20.93
N SER A 155 -33.88 -7.11 22.23
CA SER A 155 -34.71 -6.24 23.06
C SER A 155 -33.80 -5.42 23.97
N GLY A 156 -33.42 -4.22 23.55
CA GLY A 156 -32.34 -3.46 24.18
C GLY A 156 -31.03 -3.62 23.42
N SER A 157 -29.90 -3.39 24.09
CA SER A 157 -28.58 -3.35 23.43
C SER A 157 -27.97 -4.75 23.23
N GLY A 158 -27.03 -4.89 22.30
CA GLY A 158 -26.30 -6.13 22.06
C GLY A 158 -25.42 -6.10 20.82
N ASN A 159 -24.57 -7.11 20.64
CA ASN A 159 -23.59 -7.14 19.56
C ASN A 159 -23.65 -8.45 18.77
N MET A 160 -23.41 -8.38 17.46
CA MET A 160 -23.28 -9.53 16.58
C MET A 160 -22.06 -9.33 15.68
N ILE A 161 -21.10 -10.24 15.77
CA ILE A 161 -19.79 -10.13 15.13
C ILE A 161 -19.53 -11.42 14.37
N ASN A 162 -19.13 -11.31 13.09
CA ASN A 162 -18.77 -12.46 12.28
C ASN A 162 -19.86 -13.55 12.24
N CYS A 163 -21.14 -13.20 12.16
CA CYS A 163 -22.23 -14.18 12.19
C CYS A 163 -22.83 -14.40 10.80
N THR A 164 -23.39 -15.59 10.55
CA THR A 164 -24.18 -15.87 9.34
C THR A 164 -25.60 -16.23 9.76
N VAL A 165 -26.57 -15.42 9.37
CA VAL A 165 -28.00 -15.64 9.61
C VAL A 165 -28.67 -15.96 8.28
N THR A 166 -29.04 -17.22 8.07
CA THR A 166 -29.54 -17.70 6.77
C THR A 166 -30.55 -18.83 6.89
N ASP A 167 -31.37 -19.07 5.88
CA ASP A 167 -32.40 -20.13 5.87
C ASP A 167 -33.32 -20.17 7.10
N ASN A 168 -33.56 -19.03 7.75
CA ASN A 168 -34.53 -18.94 8.84
C ASN A 168 -35.91 -18.54 8.32
N GLU A 169 -36.94 -18.92 9.07
CA GLU A 169 -38.33 -18.63 8.76
C GLU A 169 -38.94 -17.67 9.80
N SER A 170 -39.24 -16.44 9.40
CA SER A 170 -39.90 -15.46 10.26
C SER A 170 -41.43 -15.53 10.18
N TYR A 171 -42.12 -15.26 11.27
CA TYR A 171 -43.59 -15.25 11.34
C TYR A 171 -44.10 -13.87 11.75
N ASN A 172 -44.85 -13.18 10.89
CA ASN A 172 -45.46 -11.84 11.08
C ASN A 172 -44.53 -10.62 11.32
N THR A 173 -43.24 -10.79 11.62
CA THR A 173 -42.28 -9.68 11.87
C THR A 173 -41.51 -9.23 10.65
N ASP A 174 -41.55 -10.01 9.57
CA ASP A 174 -40.86 -9.70 8.31
C ASP A 174 -39.34 -9.62 8.43
N ALA A 175 -38.71 -10.16 9.48
CA ALA A 175 -37.28 -9.98 9.70
C ALA A 175 -36.57 -11.23 10.24
N ALA A 176 -35.37 -11.49 9.72
CA ALA A 176 -34.45 -12.46 10.29
C ALA A 176 -33.84 -11.93 11.60
N VAL A 177 -33.47 -10.64 11.61
CA VAL A 177 -32.95 -9.91 12.77
C VAL A 177 -33.90 -8.77 13.13
N ASP A 178 -34.36 -8.72 14.38
CA ASP A 178 -35.27 -7.68 14.85
C ASP A 178 -34.72 -6.97 16.09
N ILE A 179 -34.66 -5.64 16.00
CA ILE A 179 -34.07 -4.75 16.99
C ILE A 179 -35.14 -3.80 17.51
N ARG A 180 -35.28 -3.71 18.84
CA ARG A 180 -36.31 -2.89 19.48
C ARG A 180 -35.95 -2.43 20.90
N ASN A 181 -36.91 -1.74 21.51
CA ASN A 181 -36.88 -1.31 22.91
C ASN A 181 -35.73 -0.34 23.23
N ARG A 182 -35.46 0.61 22.31
CA ARG A 182 -34.50 1.71 22.48
C ARG A 182 -33.05 1.23 22.71
N GLY A 183 -32.71 0.06 22.19
CA GLY A 183 -31.36 -0.50 22.27
C GLY A 183 -30.40 0.06 21.24
N VAL A 184 -29.10 -0.03 21.53
CA VAL A 184 -28.03 0.17 20.55
C VAL A 184 -27.47 -1.19 20.17
N VAL A 185 -27.61 -1.57 18.90
CA VAL A 185 -27.13 -2.85 18.38
C VAL A 185 -26.04 -2.63 17.35
N ASN A 186 -24.91 -3.30 17.56
CA ASN A 186 -23.79 -3.28 16.63
C ASN A 186 -23.72 -4.61 15.88
N ILE A 187 -23.74 -4.56 14.55
CA ILE A 187 -23.56 -5.73 13.69
C ILE A 187 -22.33 -5.50 12.82
N VAL A 188 -21.34 -6.38 12.92
CA VAL A 188 -20.07 -6.26 12.21
C VAL A 188 -19.76 -7.57 11.51
N ASN A 189 -19.20 -7.51 10.29
CA ASN A 189 -18.70 -8.68 9.55
C ASN A 189 -19.72 -9.82 9.40
N SER A 190 -21.02 -9.51 9.34
CA SER A 190 -22.06 -10.55 9.40
C SER A 190 -22.79 -10.68 8.07
N ILE A 191 -23.14 -11.91 7.70
CA ILE A 191 -23.98 -12.26 6.55
C ILE A 191 -25.43 -12.42 7.01
N ILE A 192 -26.36 -11.75 6.34
CA ILE A 192 -27.81 -11.94 6.59
C ILE A 192 -28.51 -12.08 5.24
N VAL A 193 -28.81 -13.32 4.86
CA VAL A 193 -29.21 -13.67 3.48
C VAL A 193 -30.11 -14.91 3.44
N GLY A 194 -31.00 -15.04 2.46
CA GLY A 194 -31.77 -16.28 2.24
C GLY A 194 -32.84 -16.58 3.31
N ASN A 195 -33.07 -15.65 4.24
CA ASN A 195 -34.14 -15.77 5.22
C ASN A 195 -35.48 -15.43 4.57
N LYS A 196 -36.54 -16.13 4.96
CA LYS A 196 -37.85 -16.01 4.34
C LYS A 196 -38.96 -15.83 5.36
N ASN A 197 -40.05 -15.24 4.90
CA ASN A 197 -41.29 -15.26 5.67
C ASN A 197 -41.95 -16.63 5.57
N PHE A 198 -42.52 -17.04 6.68
CA PHE A 198 -43.27 -18.27 6.80
C PHE A 198 -44.47 -18.27 5.83
N THR A 199 -44.62 -19.35 5.05
CA THR A 199 -45.59 -19.45 3.93
C THR A 199 -47.07 -19.41 4.36
N GLY A 200 -47.37 -19.76 5.61
CA GLY A 200 -48.71 -19.67 6.22
C GLY A 200 -48.93 -18.41 7.07
N SER A 201 -48.10 -17.37 6.90
CA SER A 201 -48.32 -16.06 7.56
C SER A 201 -49.69 -15.49 7.18
N LYS A 202 -50.47 -15.03 8.17
CA LYS A 202 -51.81 -14.44 7.96
C LYS A 202 -51.76 -13.09 7.24
N SER A 203 -50.58 -12.47 7.17
CA SER A 203 -50.28 -11.24 6.44
C SER A 203 -48.92 -11.39 5.75
N PRO A 204 -48.83 -12.05 4.58
CA PRO A 204 -47.57 -12.21 3.88
C PRO A 204 -47.07 -10.84 3.42
N LYS A 205 -45.90 -10.44 3.90
CA LYS A 205 -45.20 -9.23 3.45
C LYS A 205 -43.87 -9.63 2.82
N THR A 206 -43.25 -8.70 2.10
CA THR A 206 -41.89 -8.86 1.60
C THR A 206 -40.93 -9.08 2.78
N PRO A 207 -40.18 -10.19 2.83
CA PRO A 207 -39.21 -10.43 3.90
C PRO A 207 -38.13 -9.34 3.86
N LYS A 208 -37.81 -8.80 5.03
CA LYS A 208 -36.64 -7.96 5.28
C LYS A 208 -35.60 -8.81 6.01
N ASN A 209 -34.33 -8.49 5.85
CA ASN A 209 -33.30 -9.17 6.62
C ASN A 209 -33.15 -8.57 8.03
N ILE A 210 -33.29 -7.24 8.16
CA ILE A 210 -33.23 -6.54 9.45
C ILE A 210 -34.40 -5.57 9.60
N ILE A 211 -35.03 -5.55 10.78
CA ILE A 211 -35.97 -4.51 11.19
C ILE A 211 -35.50 -3.81 12.47
N VAL A 212 -35.65 -2.49 12.50
CA VAL A 212 -35.32 -1.64 13.65
C VAL A 212 -36.56 -0.86 14.05
N SER A 213 -36.95 -0.95 15.31
CA SER A 213 -38.20 -0.37 15.83
C SER A 213 -38.01 0.27 17.21
N GLY A 214 -39.01 1.04 17.66
CA GLY A 214 -39.05 1.58 19.03
C GLY A 214 -37.91 2.53 19.39
N ASN A 215 -37.47 3.39 18.47
CA ASN A 215 -36.34 4.32 18.61
C ASN A 215 -35.00 3.63 18.92
N SER A 216 -34.82 2.39 18.48
CA SER A 216 -33.54 1.69 18.59
C SER A 216 -32.57 2.15 17.50
N VAL A 217 -31.28 1.94 17.72
CA VAL A 217 -30.21 2.31 16.80
C VAL A 217 -29.49 1.05 16.34
N LEU A 218 -29.37 0.89 15.02
CA LEU A 218 -28.51 -0.10 14.40
C LEU A 218 -27.26 0.60 13.88
N SER A 219 -26.10 0.14 14.34
CA SER A 219 -24.82 0.40 13.71
C SER A 219 -24.39 -0.87 12.97
N SER A 220 -24.32 -0.81 11.64
CA SER A 220 -23.82 -1.92 10.82
C SER A 220 -22.60 -1.51 10.03
N SER A 221 -21.57 -2.35 10.03
CA SER A 221 -20.37 -2.13 9.20
C SER A 221 -19.82 -3.45 8.67
N HIS A 222 -19.27 -3.43 7.46
CA HIS A 222 -18.67 -4.59 6.79
C HIS A 222 -19.59 -5.82 6.79
N CYS A 223 -20.90 -5.63 6.68
CA CYS A 223 -21.89 -6.70 6.62
C CYS A 223 -22.30 -7.01 5.19
N ALA A 224 -22.68 -8.25 4.91
CA ALA A 224 -23.24 -8.66 3.63
C ALA A 224 -24.72 -8.99 3.79
N ILE A 225 -25.59 -8.19 3.19
CA ILE A 225 -27.03 -8.27 3.43
C ILE A 225 -27.77 -8.28 2.08
N ASP A 226 -28.75 -9.17 1.93
CA ASP A 226 -29.65 -9.14 0.78
C ASP A 226 -30.67 -8.00 0.95
N GLY A 227 -30.53 -6.96 0.12
CA GLY A 227 -31.26 -5.69 0.20
C GLY A 227 -30.31 -4.49 0.29
N VAL A 228 -30.87 -3.27 0.43
CA VAL A 228 -30.08 -2.04 0.56
C VAL A 228 -29.99 -1.65 2.03
N TYR A 229 -28.79 -1.69 2.60
CA TYR A 229 -28.51 -1.22 3.96
C TYR A 229 -27.30 -0.28 3.98
N TYR A 230 -27.47 0.87 4.62
CA TYR A 230 -26.44 1.89 4.77
C TYR A 230 -25.49 1.52 5.91
N GLY A 231 -24.19 1.67 5.70
CA GLY A 231 -23.14 1.38 6.68
C GLY A 231 -21.78 1.28 6.01
N GLU A 232 -20.71 1.65 6.71
CA GLU A 232 -19.35 1.60 6.16
C GLU A 232 -18.97 0.15 5.80
N GLY A 233 -18.46 -0.07 4.58
CA GLY A 233 -17.99 -1.38 4.14
C GLY A 233 -19.09 -2.42 3.90
N ASN A 234 -20.38 -2.09 4.09
CA ASN A 234 -21.47 -3.03 3.81
C ASN A 234 -21.56 -3.34 2.31
N ILE A 235 -21.85 -4.60 1.99
CA ILE A 235 -21.96 -5.10 0.61
C ILE A 235 -23.29 -5.83 0.40
N TYR A 236 -23.71 -5.89 -0.87
CA TYR A 236 -24.86 -6.68 -1.29
C TYR A 236 -24.41 -8.13 -1.59
N ILE A 237 -25.25 -9.10 -1.22
CA ILE A 237 -25.02 -10.53 -1.46
C ILE A 237 -26.34 -11.27 -1.73
N ASN A 238 -26.27 -12.40 -2.44
CA ASN A 238 -27.38 -13.34 -2.63
C ASN A 238 -27.13 -14.67 -1.89
N ALA A 239 -28.21 -15.38 -1.58
CA ALA A 239 -28.10 -16.70 -0.93
C ALA A 239 -27.30 -17.70 -1.79
N SER A 240 -27.33 -17.52 -3.12
CA SER A 240 -26.55 -18.29 -4.08
C SER A 240 -25.04 -18.08 -3.98
N ASP A 241 -24.55 -17.08 -3.23
CA ASP A 241 -23.13 -16.83 -3.04
C ASP A 241 -22.51 -17.70 -1.93
N LEU A 242 -23.35 -18.45 -1.20
CA LEU A 242 -22.95 -19.46 -0.22
C LEU A 242 -22.99 -20.88 -0.82
N ASN A 243 -22.10 -21.73 -0.34
CA ASN A 243 -22.17 -23.18 -0.55
C ASN A 243 -23.29 -23.81 0.31
N ALA A 244 -23.60 -25.08 0.05
CA ALA A 244 -24.62 -25.82 0.82
C ALA A 244 -24.28 -25.98 2.32
N ASP A 245 -23.00 -25.85 2.68
CA ASP A 245 -22.52 -25.87 4.06
C ASP A 245 -22.36 -24.46 4.67
N TYR A 246 -22.86 -23.43 3.96
CA TYR A 246 -22.79 -22.01 4.30
C TYR A 246 -21.41 -21.37 4.25
N SER A 247 -20.38 -22.09 3.81
CA SER A 247 -19.09 -21.50 3.48
C SER A 247 -19.19 -20.62 2.23
N LEU A 248 -18.25 -19.68 2.07
CA LEU A 248 -18.22 -18.79 0.92
C LEU A 248 -17.79 -19.52 -0.37
N LYS A 249 -18.44 -19.20 -1.49
CA LYS A 249 -17.95 -19.58 -2.82
C LYS A 249 -16.69 -18.80 -3.16
N SER A 250 -15.86 -19.36 -4.04
CA SER A 250 -14.60 -18.74 -4.50
C SER A 250 -14.78 -17.37 -5.18
N THR A 251 -16.00 -17.05 -5.62
CA THR A 251 -16.35 -15.78 -6.28
C THR A 251 -17.04 -14.79 -5.33
N SER A 252 -17.17 -15.12 -4.04
CA SER A 252 -17.90 -14.27 -3.09
C SER A 252 -17.12 -12.98 -2.80
N SER A 253 -17.83 -11.85 -2.81
CA SER A 253 -17.32 -10.55 -2.38
C SER A 253 -17.08 -10.45 -0.86
N CYS A 254 -17.49 -11.46 -0.09
CA CYS A 254 -17.27 -11.53 1.36
C CYS A 254 -15.86 -11.98 1.76
N ILE A 255 -15.09 -12.56 0.83
CA ILE A 255 -13.74 -13.06 1.08
C ILE A 255 -12.81 -11.87 1.33
N ASP A 256 -12.07 -11.91 2.44
CA ASP A 256 -11.09 -10.90 2.86
C ASP A 256 -11.68 -9.47 2.97
N ALA A 257 -13.00 -9.35 3.09
CA ALA A 257 -13.75 -8.08 3.02
C ALA A 257 -14.23 -7.56 4.38
N GLY A 258 -14.09 -8.34 5.45
CA GLY A 258 -14.46 -7.95 6.80
C GLY A 258 -13.48 -6.94 7.41
N MET A 259 -13.94 -6.28 8.47
CA MET A 259 -13.16 -5.40 9.33
C MET A 259 -12.41 -6.22 10.39
N GLN A 260 -11.19 -5.82 10.76
CA GLN A 260 -10.52 -6.40 11.92
C GLN A 260 -11.20 -5.94 13.21
N VAL A 261 -11.53 -6.87 14.09
CA VAL A 261 -12.27 -6.65 15.35
C VAL A 261 -11.63 -7.43 16.49
N ASP A 262 -11.88 -7.00 17.73
CA ASP A 262 -11.45 -7.75 18.92
C ASP A 262 -12.28 -9.03 19.06
N LEU A 263 -11.61 -10.18 18.94
CA LEU A 263 -12.20 -11.50 18.96
C LEU A 263 -12.09 -12.14 20.35
N LEU A 264 -13.16 -12.82 20.77
CA LEU A 264 -13.16 -13.76 21.89
C LEU A 264 -12.49 -15.09 21.51
N ASP A 265 -12.59 -15.51 20.24
CA ASP A 265 -11.85 -16.66 19.72
C ASP A 265 -11.27 -16.39 18.32
N ALA A 266 -10.03 -16.83 18.11
CA ALA A 266 -9.27 -16.61 16.89
C ALA A 266 -9.60 -17.61 15.78
N ILE A 267 -10.48 -18.59 16.03
CA ILE A 267 -10.98 -19.55 15.05
C ILE A 267 -12.48 -19.36 14.77
N ASP A 268 -12.95 -19.83 13.62
CA ASP A 268 -14.36 -19.85 13.23
C ASP A 268 -15.08 -21.15 13.65
N THR A 269 -16.37 -21.28 13.30
CA THR A 269 -17.19 -22.47 13.58
C THR A 269 -16.62 -23.78 12.98
N TYR A 270 -15.70 -23.68 12.01
CA TYR A 270 -15.08 -24.80 11.30
C TYR A 270 -13.63 -25.05 11.75
N GLY A 271 -13.11 -24.27 12.71
CA GLY A 271 -11.75 -24.36 13.21
C GLY A 271 -10.71 -23.61 12.36
N ASN A 272 -11.15 -22.85 11.36
CA ASN A 272 -10.27 -22.02 10.54
C ASN A 272 -9.89 -20.76 11.33
N LYS A 273 -8.62 -20.33 11.27
CA LYS A 273 -8.22 -19.04 11.85
C LYS A 273 -9.02 -17.90 11.20
N ARG A 274 -9.55 -16.95 11.98
CA ARG A 274 -10.33 -15.79 11.50
C ARG A 274 -9.54 -14.83 10.62
N VAL A 275 -8.21 -14.82 10.71
CA VAL A 275 -7.37 -13.95 9.87
C VAL A 275 -6.41 -14.83 9.07
N GLN A 276 -6.76 -15.11 7.81
CA GLN A 276 -5.96 -15.97 6.92
C GLN A 276 -5.29 -15.20 5.78
N GLY A 277 -5.91 -14.13 5.29
CA GLY A 277 -5.40 -13.31 4.20
C GLY A 277 -5.25 -11.84 4.54
N LYS A 278 -5.87 -10.98 3.74
CA LYS A 278 -5.87 -9.52 3.90
C LYS A 278 -6.65 -9.12 5.14
N SER A 279 -7.77 -9.79 5.42
CA SER A 279 -8.63 -9.49 6.56
C SER A 279 -9.46 -10.72 6.95
N ILE A 280 -10.41 -10.51 7.86
CA ILE A 280 -11.46 -11.46 8.23
C ILE A 280 -12.45 -11.59 7.06
N ASP A 281 -12.95 -12.78 6.77
CA ASP A 281 -14.09 -12.95 5.85
C ASP A 281 -15.39 -12.48 6.51
N ILE A 282 -16.27 -11.84 5.75
CA ILE A 282 -17.61 -11.51 6.26
C ILE A 282 -18.38 -12.83 6.43
N GLY A 283 -18.90 -13.08 7.64
CA GLY A 283 -19.70 -14.26 7.99
C GLY A 283 -19.10 -15.15 9.09
N ALA A 284 -19.83 -16.21 9.43
CA ALA A 284 -19.47 -17.18 10.47
C ALA A 284 -18.31 -18.13 10.10
N ILE A 285 -18.04 -18.29 8.81
CA ILE A 285 -17.07 -19.27 8.30
C ILE A 285 -16.07 -18.54 7.39
N GLU A 286 -14.79 -18.67 7.69
CA GLU A 286 -13.69 -18.26 6.83
C GLU A 286 -13.59 -19.20 5.63
N SER A 287 -13.37 -18.63 4.46
CA SER A 287 -13.28 -19.38 3.23
C SER A 287 -11.91 -20.05 3.11
N SER A 288 -11.89 -21.24 2.51
CA SER A 288 -10.63 -21.85 2.05
C SER A 288 -10.00 -21.08 0.87
N TRP A 289 -10.64 -20.02 0.41
CA TRP A 289 -10.23 -19.19 -0.71
C TRP A 289 -9.56 -17.89 -0.24
N SER A 290 -9.56 -17.62 1.07
CA SER A 290 -8.85 -16.50 1.67
C SER A 290 -7.36 -16.63 1.35
N ARG A 291 -6.76 -15.50 0.96
CA ARG A 291 -5.44 -15.49 0.34
C ARG A 291 -4.34 -15.71 1.36
N VAL A 292 -3.95 -16.97 1.59
CA VAL A 292 -2.93 -17.30 2.59
C VAL A 292 -1.53 -17.01 2.07
N ILE A 293 -1.02 -15.83 2.38
CA ILE A 293 0.42 -15.56 2.24
C ILE A 293 1.16 -16.28 3.36
N THR A 294 2.13 -17.10 2.99
CA THR A 294 2.97 -17.87 3.92
C THR A 294 4.43 -17.54 3.63
N PRO A 295 5.18 -16.96 4.59
CA PRO A 295 6.60 -16.73 4.42
C PRO A 295 7.35 -18.02 4.09
N SER A 296 8.43 -17.89 3.35
CA SER A 296 9.37 -18.98 3.07
C SER A 296 10.05 -19.49 4.35
N ALA A 297 10.81 -20.59 4.23
CA ALA A 297 11.60 -21.14 5.33
C ALA A 297 12.63 -20.16 5.92
N ASN A 298 13.05 -19.15 5.15
CA ASN A 298 13.96 -18.09 5.59
C ASN A 298 13.22 -16.87 6.16
N ASN A 299 11.90 -16.98 6.41
CA ASN A 299 11.03 -15.90 6.86
C ASN A 299 10.99 -14.70 5.89
N ILE A 300 10.93 -15.00 4.58
CA ILE A 300 10.83 -13.99 3.50
C ILE A 300 9.52 -14.19 2.74
N ILE A 301 8.82 -13.10 2.45
CA ILE A 301 7.66 -13.08 1.54
C ILE A 301 8.09 -12.43 0.21
N TYR A 302 7.89 -13.16 -0.88
CA TYR A 302 8.25 -12.74 -2.23
C TYR A 302 7.07 -12.12 -2.97
N VAL A 303 7.28 -10.92 -3.51
CA VAL A 303 6.27 -10.12 -4.20
C VAL A 303 6.76 -9.77 -5.60
N SER A 304 5.91 -9.95 -6.60
CA SER A 304 6.19 -9.57 -7.99
C SER A 304 4.97 -8.90 -8.63
N GLU A 305 5.21 -7.89 -9.48
CA GLU A 305 4.16 -7.25 -10.30
C GLU A 305 3.41 -8.29 -11.16
N ASN A 306 4.13 -9.29 -11.65
CA ASN A 306 3.59 -10.41 -12.43
C ASN A 306 3.26 -11.65 -11.58
N GLY A 307 3.31 -11.51 -10.25
CA GLY A 307 2.95 -12.56 -9.30
C GLY A 307 1.46 -12.93 -9.39
N LYS A 308 1.08 -14.02 -8.72
CA LYS A 308 -0.30 -14.51 -8.74
C LYS A 308 -1.03 -14.09 -7.47
N GLU A 309 -2.28 -13.70 -7.61
CA GLU A 309 -3.14 -13.34 -6.46
C GLU A 309 -3.39 -14.51 -5.50
N THR A 310 -3.26 -15.75 -5.98
CA THR A 310 -3.43 -16.99 -5.20
C THR A 310 -2.13 -17.56 -4.68
N ALA A 311 -0.98 -16.97 -5.04
CA ALA A 311 0.32 -17.45 -4.62
C ALA A 311 0.58 -17.11 -3.15
N THR A 312 1.33 -17.98 -2.48
CA THR A 312 1.63 -17.83 -1.05
C THR A 312 2.73 -16.81 -0.78
N GLY A 313 3.53 -16.45 -1.79
CA GLY A 313 4.70 -15.60 -1.61
C GLY A 313 5.88 -16.34 -0.97
N SER A 314 5.93 -17.68 -1.02
CA SER A 314 6.97 -18.50 -0.37
C SER A 314 8.24 -18.70 -1.21
N SER A 315 8.24 -18.27 -2.47
CA SER A 315 9.40 -18.29 -3.40
C SER A 315 9.18 -17.27 -4.51
N TRP A 316 10.19 -17.03 -5.37
CA TRP A 316 10.00 -16.20 -6.56
C TRP A 316 9.03 -16.83 -7.57
N GLU A 317 9.06 -18.15 -7.75
CA GLU A 317 8.13 -18.89 -8.63
C GLU A 317 6.69 -18.85 -8.12
N ASP A 318 6.51 -18.75 -6.81
CA ASP A 318 5.23 -18.58 -6.11
C ASP A 318 5.11 -17.17 -5.49
N ALA A 319 5.59 -16.15 -6.19
CA ALA A 319 5.48 -14.77 -5.72
C ALA A 319 4.04 -14.27 -5.83
N THR A 320 3.58 -13.55 -4.80
CA THR A 320 2.27 -12.88 -4.82
C THR A 320 2.38 -11.52 -5.50
N ASN A 321 1.27 -10.99 -6.04
CA ASN A 321 1.19 -9.60 -6.50
C ASN A 321 0.58 -8.65 -5.44
N LEU A 322 0.25 -9.16 -4.26
CA LEU A 322 -0.48 -8.44 -3.21
C LEU A 322 0.48 -7.80 -2.19
N LEU A 323 1.21 -6.75 -2.60
CA LEU A 323 2.22 -6.09 -1.76
C LEU A 323 1.68 -5.66 -0.38
N GLN A 324 0.52 -5.01 -0.31
CA GLN A 324 -0.02 -4.59 0.99
C GLN A 324 -0.38 -5.79 1.90
N THR A 325 -0.91 -6.86 1.33
CA THR A 325 -1.21 -8.08 2.09
C THR A 325 0.07 -8.73 2.61
N ALA A 326 1.13 -8.78 1.79
CA ALA A 326 2.44 -9.27 2.19
C ALA A 326 3.00 -8.48 3.39
N ILE A 327 2.91 -7.15 3.36
CA ILE A 327 3.33 -6.28 4.48
C ILE A 327 2.51 -6.56 5.75
N ASN A 328 1.19 -6.72 5.62
CA ASN A 328 0.31 -7.02 6.76
C ASN A 328 0.59 -8.40 7.38
N VAL A 329 1.08 -9.36 6.59
CA VAL A 329 1.46 -10.70 7.07
C VAL A 329 2.85 -10.66 7.70
N ALA A 330 3.78 -9.93 7.08
CA ALA A 330 5.11 -9.69 7.61
C ALA A 330 5.08 -9.07 9.01
N SER A 331 4.20 -8.08 9.26
CA SER A 331 4.10 -7.44 10.58
C SER A 331 3.65 -8.37 11.71
N ARG A 332 2.99 -9.48 11.37
CA ARG A 332 2.54 -10.52 12.31
C ARG A 332 3.55 -11.65 12.49
N THR A 333 4.40 -11.86 11.50
CA THR A 333 5.34 -13.00 11.42
C THR A 333 6.79 -12.59 11.63
N GLY A 334 7.09 -11.29 11.62
CA GLY A 334 8.46 -10.76 11.61
C GLY A 334 9.21 -11.06 10.31
N ALA A 335 8.49 -11.34 9.22
CA ALA A 335 9.09 -11.66 7.92
C ALA A 335 9.59 -10.40 7.20
N ASP A 336 10.62 -10.56 6.37
CA ASP A 336 11.01 -9.54 5.40
C ASP A 336 10.16 -9.68 4.12
N VAL A 337 10.01 -8.59 3.36
CA VAL A 337 9.28 -8.56 2.08
C VAL A 337 10.22 -8.19 0.94
N TYR A 338 10.39 -9.08 -0.04
CA TYR A 338 11.25 -8.87 -1.21
C TYR A 338 10.39 -8.60 -2.44
N VAL A 339 10.68 -7.51 -3.15
CA VAL A 339 9.81 -6.97 -4.21
C VAL A 339 10.58 -6.86 -5.51
N THR A 340 10.10 -7.52 -6.58
CA THR A 340 10.73 -7.40 -7.91
C THR A 340 10.59 -6.00 -8.48
N ALA A 341 11.42 -5.67 -9.48
CA ALA A 341 11.16 -4.56 -10.37
C ALA A 341 9.75 -4.65 -10.97
N GLY A 342 9.15 -3.49 -11.21
CA GLY A 342 7.75 -3.38 -11.63
C GLY A 342 7.04 -2.20 -10.96
N THR A 343 5.80 -1.93 -11.35
CA THR A 343 4.98 -0.83 -10.82
C THR A 343 3.82 -1.33 -9.96
N TYR A 344 3.92 -1.06 -8.66
CA TYR A 344 2.94 -1.48 -7.67
C TYR A 344 1.94 -0.36 -7.37
N LYS A 345 0.65 -0.72 -7.44
CA LYS A 345 -0.48 0.20 -7.29
C LYS A 345 -1.28 -0.17 -6.05
N GLY A 346 -1.62 0.84 -5.25
CA GLY A 346 -2.55 0.69 -4.13
C GLY A 346 -4.01 0.89 -4.53
N ASP A 347 -4.91 0.61 -3.59
CA ASP A 347 -6.35 0.84 -3.75
C ASP A 347 -6.68 2.34 -3.80
N THR A 348 -7.31 2.78 -4.89
CA THR A 348 -7.71 4.18 -5.07
C THR A 348 -8.92 4.62 -4.26
N ALA A 349 -9.55 3.73 -3.50
CA ALA A 349 -10.48 4.12 -2.46
C ALA A 349 -9.74 4.69 -1.22
N SER A 350 -8.56 4.16 -0.87
CA SER A 350 -7.76 4.58 0.29
C SER A 350 -6.97 5.87 0.04
N VAL A 351 -6.86 6.76 1.03
CA VAL A 351 -6.04 8.00 0.95
C VAL A 351 -4.56 7.71 0.67
N TYR A 352 -4.06 6.57 1.13
CA TYR A 352 -2.70 6.11 0.92
C TYR A 352 -2.68 4.82 0.10
N ALA A 353 -1.75 4.70 -0.85
CA ALA A 353 -1.59 3.49 -1.66
C ALA A 353 -1.03 2.33 -0.85
N PHE A 354 -0.06 2.61 0.01
CA PHE A 354 0.59 1.62 0.86
C PHE A 354 0.75 2.12 2.29
N VAL A 355 0.68 1.19 3.23
CA VAL A 355 0.84 1.41 4.67
C VAL A 355 2.02 0.56 5.16
N MET A 356 2.97 1.21 5.83
CA MET A 356 4.10 0.57 6.47
C MET A 356 3.65 -0.37 7.59
N GLY A 357 4.28 -1.55 7.68
CA GLY A 357 4.13 -2.48 8.80
C GLY A 357 5.19 -2.23 9.87
N GLU A 358 4.78 -2.34 11.14
CA GLU A 358 5.69 -2.27 12.28
C GLU A 358 6.67 -3.47 12.28
N GLY A 359 7.97 -3.20 12.38
CA GLY A 359 9.02 -4.22 12.37
C GLY A 359 9.22 -4.94 11.03
N VAL A 360 8.67 -4.39 9.94
CA VAL A 360 8.76 -5.00 8.61
C VAL A 360 9.83 -4.31 7.78
N ASN A 361 10.78 -5.09 7.27
CA ASN A 361 11.69 -4.61 6.24
C ASN A 361 11.14 -4.96 4.85
N VAL A 362 11.15 -3.96 3.96
CA VAL A 362 10.68 -4.09 2.59
C VAL A 362 11.83 -3.67 1.66
N TYR A 363 12.23 -4.59 0.79
CA TYR A 363 13.36 -4.40 -0.13
C TYR A 363 12.87 -4.49 -1.58
N GLY A 364 13.05 -3.42 -2.35
CA GLY A 364 12.75 -3.33 -3.79
C GLY A 364 14.00 -3.50 -4.65
N GLY A 365 13.83 -3.73 -5.95
CA GLY A 365 14.92 -3.79 -6.93
C GLY A 365 15.44 -5.19 -7.24
N PHE A 366 14.64 -6.23 -6.99
CA PHE A 366 14.94 -7.60 -7.36
C PHE A 366 14.56 -7.92 -8.81
N THR A 367 15.28 -8.82 -9.47
CA THR A 367 14.86 -9.44 -10.74
C THR A 367 13.89 -10.60 -10.52
N GLY A 368 13.97 -11.26 -9.35
CA GLY A 368 13.19 -12.46 -9.03
C GLY A 368 14.02 -13.74 -9.05
N THR A 369 15.34 -13.64 -8.84
CA THR A 369 16.25 -14.81 -8.75
C THR A 369 17.18 -14.75 -7.55
N GLU A 370 17.28 -13.59 -6.93
CA GLU A 370 18.21 -13.30 -5.84
C GLU A 370 17.76 -13.92 -4.52
N THR A 371 18.72 -14.25 -3.65
CA THR A 371 18.45 -14.80 -2.32
C THR A 371 18.67 -13.80 -1.18
N SER A 372 19.25 -12.64 -1.49
CA SER A 372 19.58 -11.62 -0.48
C SER A 372 19.51 -10.19 -1.04
N PRO A 373 19.30 -9.15 -0.19
CA PRO A 373 19.23 -7.77 -0.66
C PRO A 373 20.54 -7.24 -1.23
N SER A 374 21.69 -7.87 -0.93
CA SER A 374 23.01 -7.49 -1.47
C SER A 374 23.24 -7.92 -2.92
N GLU A 375 22.42 -8.80 -3.47
CA GLU A 375 22.51 -9.26 -4.86
C GLU A 375 21.75 -8.36 -5.85
N ARG A 376 20.93 -7.43 -5.33
CA ARG A 376 20.11 -6.51 -6.13
C ARG A 376 20.97 -5.58 -6.98
N ASN A 377 20.48 -5.25 -8.17
CA ASN A 377 21.00 -4.17 -9.00
C ASN A 377 19.99 -3.02 -9.05
N LEU A 378 20.14 -2.03 -8.17
CA LEU A 378 19.18 -0.93 -8.02
C LEU A 378 19.21 0.05 -9.19
N LYS A 379 20.27 0.03 -10.01
CA LYS A 379 20.38 0.83 -11.23
C LYS A 379 19.45 0.29 -12.32
N LEU A 380 19.47 -1.02 -12.56
CA LEU A 380 18.69 -1.67 -13.63
C LEU A 380 17.26 -2.01 -13.19
N ASN A 381 17.07 -2.41 -11.94
CA ASN A 381 15.81 -2.96 -11.45
C ASN A 381 15.12 -1.95 -10.54
N LYS A 382 14.04 -1.33 -11.05
CA LYS A 382 13.28 -0.33 -10.30
C LYS A 382 11.96 -0.91 -9.81
N SER A 383 11.79 -0.99 -8.50
CA SER A 383 10.48 -1.22 -7.87
C SER A 383 9.80 0.11 -7.61
N VAL A 384 8.68 0.35 -8.28
CA VAL A 384 7.98 1.63 -8.27
C VAL A 384 6.71 1.53 -7.43
N LEU A 385 6.59 2.36 -6.40
CA LEU A 385 5.35 2.59 -5.67
C LEU A 385 4.69 3.85 -6.24
N THR A 386 3.44 3.74 -6.69
CA THR A 386 2.74 4.87 -7.32
C THR A 386 1.44 5.26 -6.62
N GLY A 387 1.26 6.56 -6.42
CA GLY A 387 -0.01 7.17 -6.00
C GLY A 387 -1.01 7.35 -7.14
N GLN A 388 -0.62 6.96 -8.37
CA GLN A 388 -1.45 7.01 -9.58
C GLN A 388 -2.01 8.40 -9.91
N ASN A 389 -1.36 9.47 -9.45
CA ASN A 389 -1.87 10.85 -9.48
C ASN A 389 -3.24 11.03 -8.81
N LYS A 390 -3.61 10.10 -7.92
CA LYS A 390 -4.94 10.04 -7.28
C LYS A 390 -4.86 10.06 -5.77
N GLN A 391 -3.72 9.74 -5.16
CA GLN A 391 -3.61 9.59 -3.70
C GLN A 391 -2.17 9.70 -3.22
N HIS A 392 -1.97 9.68 -1.90
CA HIS A 392 -0.64 9.65 -1.29
C HIS A 392 -0.01 8.27 -1.50
N VAL A 393 1.33 8.18 -1.58
CA VAL A 393 1.96 6.90 -1.92
C VAL A 393 2.11 5.99 -0.70
N LEU A 394 2.94 6.37 0.27
CA LEU A 394 3.34 5.51 1.40
C LEU A 394 3.10 6.20 2.75
N CYS A 395 2.53 5.51 3.73
CA CYS A 395 2.38 6.06 5.07
C CYS A 395 2.67 5.11 6.24
N GLN A 396 3.12 5.69 7.34
CA GLN A 396 3.16 5.10 8.67
C GLN A 396 2.01 5.68 9.50
N LYS A 397 0.91 4.91 9.66
CA LYS A 397 -0.31 5.38 10.33
C LYS A 397 -0.13 5.60 11.84
N THR A 398 0.69 4.78 12.48
CA THR A 398 0.92 4.75 13.93
C THR A 398 2.40 4.89 14.25
N ASN A 399 2.73 5.35 15.46
CA ASN A 399 4.11 5.23 15.94
C ASN A 399 4.45 3.75 16.11
N PHE A 400 5.64 3.36 15.68
CA PHE A 400 6.17 2.02 15.93
C PHE A 400 6.90 2.00 17.27
N THR A 401 6.86 0.87 17.97
CA THR A 401 7.52 0.68 19.26
C THR A 401 9.04 0.66 19.12
N ASP A 402 9.77 1.05 20.17
CA ASP A 402 11.24 1.11 20.16
C ASP A 402 11.91 -0.26 19.95
N SER A 403 11.17 -1.36 20.17
CA SER A 403 11.64 -2.73 19.92
C SER A 403 11.61 -3.15 18.45
N THR A 404 11.00 -2.36 17.56
CA THR A 404 10.75 -2.74 16.17
C THR A 404 11.18 -1.62 15.23
N PHE A 405 12.12 -1.92 14.33
CA PHE A 405 12.61 -0.97 13.34
C PHE A 405 12.18 -1.43 11.94
N SER A 406 11.61 -0.53 11.13
CA SER A 406 11.17 -0.84 9.76
C SER A 406 12.06 -0.19 8.72
N VAL A 407 12.57 -0.97 7.76
CA VAL A 407 13.39 -0.47 6.64
C VAL A 407 12.59 -0.50 5.34
N TRP A 408 12.66 0.57 4.58
CA TRP A 408 12.20 0.63 3.20
C TRP A 408 13.38 0.97 2.30
N ASP A 409 13.81 0.01 1.50
CA ASP A 409 15.07 0.08 0.74
C ASP A 409 14.85 -0.18 -0.76
N GLY A 410 15.28 0.76 -1.61
CA GLY A 410 15.38 0.53 -3.05
C GLY A 410 14.09 0.79 -3.85
N PHE A 411 13.26 1.74 -3.41
CA PHE A 411 12.00 2.09 -4.06
C PHE A 411 12.03 3.43 -4.79
N VAL A 412 11.37 3.49 -5.94
CA VAL A 412 10.95 4.75 -6.57
C VAL A 412 9.54 5.06 -6.08
N ILE A 413 9.35 6.16 -5.35
CA ILE A 413 8.09 6.56 -4.72
C ILE A 413 7.57 7.80 -5.45
N ARG A 414 6.51 7.61 -6.26
CA ARG A 414 6.11 8.64 -7.24
C ARG A 414 4.63 8.80 -7.51
N ASP A 415 4.33 9.87 -8.22
CA ASP A 415 2.98 10.24 -8.69
C ASP A 415 1.96 10.33 -7.53
N GLY A 416 2.42 10.72 -6.34
CA GLY A 416 1.54 11.01 -5.22
C GLY A 416 0.75 12.31 -5.44
N ARG A 417 -0.48 12.36 -4.93
CA ARG A 417 -1.32 13.56 -4.97
C ARG A 417 -2.27 13.69 -3.77
N THR A 418 -2.38 14.90 -3.21
CA THR A 418 -3.42 15.23 -2.22
C THR A 418 -4.81 15.15 -2.84
N ARG A 419 -5.81 14.57 -2.14
CA ARG A 419 -7.20 14.48 -2.64
C ARG A 419 -8.09 15.64 -2.19
N SER A 420 -7.82 16.21 -1.03
CA SER A 420 -8.59 17.29 -0.43
C SER A 420 -7.71 18.20 0.44
N ARG A 421 -8.31 19.24 1.05
CA ARG A 421 -7.64 20.12 2.01
C ARG A 421 -7.42 19.47 3.38
N ASP A 422 -8.14 18.39 3.67
CA ASP A 422 -8.09 17.71 4.97
C ASP A 422 -7.05 16.58 5.00
N ASP A 423 -6.53 16.19 3.83
CA ASP A 423 -5.49 15.15 3.65
C ASP A 423 -4.10 15.72 3.93
N ASN A 424 -3.75 15.82 5.21
CA ASN A 424 -2.79 16.81 5.68
C ASN A 424 -1.35 16.35 5.95
N ARG A 425 -0.80 15.28 5.34
CA ARG A 425 0.61 14.85 5.59
C ARG A 425 1.22 14.08 4.41
N GLY A 426 2.49 14.37 4.09
CA GLY A 426 3.39 13.63 3.16
C GLY A 426 2.76 13.01 1.91
N VAL A 427 2.88 13.66 0.76
CA VAL A 427 2.28 13.16 -0.50
C VAL A 427 3.03 11.94 -1.06
N GLY A 428 4.36 12.00 -1.10
CA GLY A 428 5.19 10.84 -1.39
C GLY A 428 5.21 9.87 -0.20
N VAL A 429 5.83 10.29 0.90
CA VAL A 429 5.92 9.49 2.13
C VAL A 429 5.49 10.28 3.34
N TRP A 430 4.66 9.67 4.19
CA TRP A 430 4.47 10.10 5.57
C TRP A 430 5.08 9.07 6.53
N MET A 431 6.14 9.44 7.24
CA MET A 431 6.89 8.57 8.15
C MET A 431 6.84 9.09 9.60
N LYS A 432 7.06 8.21 10.57
CA LYS A 432 7.19 8.53 12.00
C LYS A 432 8.40 7.80 12.61
N GLU A 433 8.42 7.57 13.92
CA GLU A 433 9.56 7.01 14.64
C GLU A 433 9.85 5.57 14.22
N ASN A 434 11.11 5.16 14.40
CA ASN A 434 11.60 3.79 14.24
C ASN A 434 11.49 3.26 12.80
N SER A 435 11.72 4.14 11.81
CA SER A 435 11.68 3.80 10.39
C SER A 435 12.86 4.38 9.60
N ALA A 436 13.28 3.71 8.52
CA ALA A 436 14.27 4.24 7.58
C ALA A 436 13.81 4.18 6.13
N LEU A 437 14.13 5.24 5.38
CA LEU A 437 14.15 5.23 3.92
C LEU A 437 15.60 5.13 3.45
N ILE A 438 15.93 4.10 2.67
CA ILE A 438 17.29 3.82 2.22
C ILE A 438 17.29 3.61 0.70
N ASN A 439 18.23 4.17 -0.04
CA ASN A 439 18.36 3.98 -1.50
C ASN A 439 17.04 4.26 -2.27
N CYS A 440 16.23 5.21 -1.79
CA CYS A 440 14.93 5.52 -2.38
C CYS A 440 14.99 6.77 -3.27
N GLU A 441 14.17 6.78 -4.31
CA GLU A 441 13.96 7.93 -5.19
C GLU A 441 12.54 8.48 -4.95
N ILE A 442 12.43 9.71 -4.46
CA ILE A 442 11.16 10.37 -4.14
C ILE A 442 10.91 11.41 -5.23
N THR A 443 9.96 11.14 -6.12
CA THR A 443 9.83 11.94 -7.35
C THR A 443 8.41 12.16 -7.84
N ASN A 444 8.16 13.27 -8.53
CA ASN A 444 6.86 13.60 -9.14
C ASN A 444 5.68 13.58 -8.16
N ASN A 445 5.90 13.86 -6.88
CA ASN A 445 4.84 13.97 -5.89
C ASN A 445 4.30 15.40 -5.84
N THR A 446 2.98 15.55 -5.89
CA THR A 446 2.33 16.86 -6.09
C THR A 446 1.33 17.19 -4.96
N VAL A 447 1.59 18.25 -4.22
CA VAL A 447 0.60 18.87 -3.32
C VAL A 447 -0.28 19.80 -4.15
N LEU A 448 -1.59 19.55 -4.21
CA LEU A 448 -2.54 20.43 -4.93
C LEU A 448 -3.23 21.44 -4.02
N TYR A 449 -3.57 21.00 -2.80
CA TYR A 449 -4.33 21.78 -1.85
C TYR A 449 -3.39 22.10 -0.69
N SER A 450 -3.18 23.40 -0.39
CA SER A 450 -2.37 23.85 0.75
C SER A 450 -3.06 23.47 2.05
N GLY A 451 -2.83 22.24 2.45
CA GLY A 451 -2.92 21.74 3.80
C GLY A 451 -1.52 21.59 4.39
N ASN A 452 -1.45 21.10 5.61
CA ASN A 452 -0.25 20.84 6.41
C ASN A 452 0.67 19.72 5.82
N CYS A 453 0.96 19.73 4.52
CA CYS A 453 1.65 18.66 3.79
C CYS A 453 3.08 19.01 3.39
N GLY A 454 3.98 18.02 3.44
CA GLY A 454 5.24 18.02 2.68
C GLY A 454 5.07 17.29 1.34
N GLY A 455 5.69 17.78 0.27
CA GLY A 455 5.49 17.26 -1.09
C GLY A 455 6.18 15.91 -1.34
N GLY A 456 7.43 15.77 -0.93
CA GLY A 456 8.18 14.52 -0.99
C GLY A 456 7.94 13.67 0.25
N VAL A 457 8.59 14.04 1.36
CA VAL A 457 8.53 13.29 2.62
C VAL A 457 8.09 14.20 3.76
N TYR A 458 7.19 13.71 4.61
CA TYR A 458 6.82 14.31 5.89
C TYR A 458 7.20 13.35 7.01
N ILE A 459 7.95 13.82 8.01
CA ILE A 459 8.28 13.05 9.21
C ILE A 459 7.75 13.74 10.46
N ASP A 460 6.85 13.07 11.19
CA ASP A 460 6.19 13.59 12.40
C ASP A 460 7.14 13.52 13.62
N GLN A 461 7.81 12.39 13.76
CA GLN A 461 8.73 12.14 14.87
C GLN A 461 9.85 11.26 14.32
N ALA A 462 11.08 11.73 14.39
CA ALA A 462 12.20 11.16 13.66
C ALA A 462 13.40 10.86 14.57
N GLU A 463 13.27 10.93 15.89
CA GLU A 463 14.42 10.83 16.81
C GLU A 463 15.26 9.56 16.62
N ASN A 464 14.62 8.45 16.23
CA ASN A 464 15.29 7.22 15.83
C ASN A 464 15.15 6.90 14.32
N SER A 465 14.59 7.80 13.51
CA SER A 465 14.37 7.58 12.07
C SER A 465 15.45 8.23 11.22
N ARG A 466 15.67 7.67 10.03
CA ARG A 466 16.72 8.17 9.12
C ARG A 466 16.34 8.08 7.65
N ILE A 467 16.93 8.96 6.86
CA ILE A 467 16.90 8.95 5.40
C ILE A 467 18.34 8.83 4.92
N GLU A 468 18.66 7.78 4.16
CA GLU A 468 20.04 7.51 3.73
C GLU A 468 20.09 7.18 2.23
N ASN A 469 21.09 7.72 1.52
CA ASN A 469 21.30 7.41 0.09
C ASN A 469 20.07 7.68 -0.80
N CYS A 470 19.26 8.68 -0.47
CA CYS A 470 18.02 8.96 -1.19
C CYS A 470 18.15 10.14 -2.15
N ILE A 471 17.39 10.10 -3.25
CA ILE A 471 17.26 11.20 -4.21
C ILE A 471 15.85 11.77 -4.13
N PHE A 472 15.74 13.09 -3.98
CA PHE A 472 14.48 13.83 -4.00
C PHE A 472 14.49 14.76 -5.20
N HIS A 473 13.64 14.51 -6.20
CA HIS A 473 13.59 15.38 -7.36
C HIS A 473 12.22 15.54 -7.95
N HIS A 474 11.96 16.67 -8.60
CA HIS A 474 10.68 16.92 -9.27
C HIS A 474 9.48 16.73 -8.32
N ASN A 475 9.62 17.05 -7.04
CA ASN A 475 8.46 17.16 -6.15
C ASN A 475 7.92 18.59 -6.23
N TYR A 476 6.58 18.73 -6.24
CA TYR A 476 5.89 19.97 -6.55
C TYR A 476 4.88 20.33 -5.47
N ASP A 477 4.97 21.55 -4.95
CA ASP A 477 3.95 22.13 -4.07
C ASP A 477 3.17 23.24 -4.80
N TYR A 478 1.89 23.00 -5.12
CA TYR A 478 0.97 23.99 -5.69
C TYR A 478 0.14 24.75 -4.63
N GLY A 479 0.33 24.46 -3.34
CA GLY A 479 -0.41 25.05 -2.23
C GLY A 479 -0.50 26.58 -2.29
N GLY A 480 -1.71 27.12 -2.12
CA GLY A 480 -2.02 28.54 -2.40
C GLY A 480 -1.43 29.54 -1.40
N TRP A 481 -1.39 30.82 -1.84
CA TRP A 481 -0.79 31.99 -1.19
C TRP A 481 -1.20 32.35 0.25
N LEU A 482 -2.15 31.63 0.87
CA LEU A 482 -2.83 32.04 2.11
C LEU A 482 -2.39 31.26 3.36
N PHE A 483 -1.73 30.12 3.20
CA PHE A 483 -1.27 29.29 4.31
C PHE A 483 0.13 28.77 3.95
N GLY A 484 1.15 29.12 4.73
CA GLY A 484 2.52 28.65 4.48
C GLY A 484 2.54 27.13 4.41
N GLY A 485 3.02 26.57 3.30
CA GLY A 485 3.17 25.13 3.14
C GLY A 485 4.42 24.65 3.86
N TYR A 486 4.44 23.36 4.22
CA TYR A 486 5.65 22.73 4.73
C TYR A 486 6.62 22.40 3.60
N GLY A 487 7.83 21.99 3.98
CA GLY A 487 8.93 21.63 3.09
C GLY A 487 8.51 20.78 1.89
N CYS A 488 8.74 21.29 0.67
CA CYS A 488 8.30 20.64 -0.56
C CYS A 488 9.02 19.31 -0.81
N ALA A 489 10.33 19.22 -0.55
CA ALA A 489 11.05 17.96 -0.61
C ALA A 489 10.95 17.18 0.71
N LEU A 490 11.15 17.87 1.82
CA LEU A 490 11.20 17.26 3.15
C LEU A 490 10.64 18.18 4.23
N TYR A 491 9.71 17.67 5.03
CA TYR A 491 9.34 18.25 6.33
C TYR A 491 9.70 17.31 7.47
N VAL A 492 10.29 17.85 8.53
CA VAL A 492 10.63 17.09 9.75
C VAL A 492 10.17 17.86 10.97
N GLU A 493 9.15 17.36 11.66
CA GLU A 493 8.60 18.00 12.85
C GLU A 493 9.55 17.88 14.07
N LYS A 494 10.19 16.70 14.25
CA LYS A 494 11.03 16.42 15.41
C LYS A 494 12.18 15.44 15.13
N GLY A 495 13.43 15.92 15.15
CA GLY A 495 14.63 15.07 15.28
C GLY A 495 15.08 14.37 13.99
N GLY A 496 15.95 13.34 14.09
CA GLY A 496 16.31 12.45 12.98
C GLY A 496 17.58 12.81 12.21
N LYS A 497 17.84 12.03 11.14
CA LYS A 497 19.04 12.20 10.31
C LYS A 497 18.76 12.04 8.82
N MET A 498 19.49 12.81 8.02
CA MET A 498 19.56 12.66 6.58
C MET A 498 21.02 12.63 6.13
N ILE A 499 21.44 11.53 5.53
CA ILE A 499 22.85 11.27 5.21
C ILE A 499 22.95 10.82 3.75
N ASN A 500 23.96 11.32 3.04
CA ASN A 500 24.25 10.90 1.67
C ASN A 500 23.05 11.11 0.71
N CYS A 501 22.33 12.22 0.81
CA CYS A 501 21.15 12.45 -0.02
C CYS A 501 21.42 13.48 -1.14
N THR A 502 20.62 13.43 -2.21
CA THR A 502 20.61 14.45 -3.26
C THR A 502 19.21 15.04 -3.39
N ILE A 503 19.06 16.34 -3.17
CA ILE A 503 17.78 17.07 -3.27
C ILE A 503 17.89 18.09 -4.39
N VAL A 504 17.23 17.82 -5.51
CA VAL A 504 17.44 18.53 -6.77
C VAL A 504 16.16 18.74 -7.57
N ASP A 505 16.01 19.85 -8.28
CA ASP A 505 14.86 20.11 -9.17
C ASP A 505 13.46 20.03 -8.50
N ASN A 506 13.36 20.25 -7.19
CA ASN A 506 12.06 20.36 -6.51
C ASN A 506 11.52 21.80 -6.63
N ILE A 507 10.20 21.95 -6.69
CA ILE A 507 9.56 23.25 -6.86
C ILE A 507 8.54 23.50 -5.75
N SER A 508 8.86 24.41 -4.84
CA SER A 508 7.96 24.92 -3.80
C SER A 508 7.23 26.19 -4.24
N ARG A 509 6.13 26.57 -3.57
CA ARG A 509 5.36 27.80 -3.85
C ARG A 509 5.43 28.80 -2.69
N SER A 510 5.32 30.08 -3.04
CA SER A 510 5.41 31.28 -2.20
C SER A 510 5.20 31.07 -0.70
N GLY A 511 6.31 31.10 0.06
CA GLY A 511 6.32 31.05 1.52
C GLY A 511 6.94 29.77 2.09
N SER A 512 6.90 28.67 1.34
CA SER A 512 7.45 27.37 1.74
C SER A 512 8.96 27.25 1.46
N TYR A 513 9.60 26.28 2.10
CA TYR A 513 11.01 25.92 1.89
C TYR A 513 11.13 24.60 1.15
N ILE A 514 12.33 24.26 0.66
CA ILE A 514 12.58 22.93 0.10
C ILE A 514 12.63 21.90 1.23
N ILE A 515 13.36 22.23 2.30
CA ILE A 515 13.40 21.49 3.55
C ILE A 515 12.83 22.37 4.66
N GLU A 516 11.93 21.83 5.48
CA GLU A 516 11.44 22.57 6.63
C GLU A 516 11.52 21.71 7.89
N LEU A 517 11.99 22.34 8.96
CA LEU A 517 12.23 21.70 10.24
C LEU A 517 11.33 22.36 11.27
N GLY A 518 10.49 21.54 11.90
CA GLY A 518 9.62 21.92 12.99
C GLY A 518 10.39 22.37 14.23
N PRO A 519 9.65 22.79 15.28
CA PRO A 519 10.25 23.45 16.43
C PRO A 519 11.00 22.48 17.37
N ASN A 520 10.93 21.16 17.16
CA ASN A 520 11.36 20.11 18.09
C ASN A 520 12.43 19.14 17.51
N GLY A 521 13.05 18.32 18.37
CA GLY A 521 14.21 17.43 18.08
C GLY A 521 15.47 18.06 17.47
N MET A 522 16.58 17.33 17.41
CA MET A 522 17.80 17.76 16.70
C MET A 522 17.90 17.00 15.39
N PHE A 523 18.01 17.70 14.26
CA PHE A 523 18.13 17.08 12.95
C PHE A 523 19.58 17.16 12.44
N GLU A 524 20.13 16.04 12.01
CA GLU A 524 21.48 15.93 11.45
C GLU A 524 21.41 15.78 9.93
N ILE A 525 22.16 16.61 9.20
CA ILE A 525 22.30 16.53 7.75
C ILE A 525 23.80 16.40 7.43
N ALA A 526 24.18 15.33 6.75
CA ALA A 526 25.56 15.11 6.34
C ALA A 526 25.68 14.57 4.92
N ASN A 527 26.82 14.83 4.26
CA ASN A 527 27.15 14.29 2.93
C ASN A 527 26.05 14.54 1.89
N THR A 528 25.33 15.65 1.98
CA THR A 528 24.09 15.85 1.21
C THR A 528 24.25 17.00 0.22
N ILE A 529 23.76 16.81 -1.01
CA ILE A 529 23.68 17.83 -2.05
C ILE A 529 22.27 18.43 -2.07
N ILE A 530 22.16 19.76 -2.02
CA ILE A 530 20.92 20.51 -2.22
C ILE A 530 21.17 21.56 -3.30
N TYR A 531 20.60 21.35 -4.50
CA TYR A 531 20.96 22.12 -5.68
C TYR A 531 19.84 22.18 -6.73
N GLY A 532 19.65 23.29 -7.45
CA GLY A 532 18.74 23.38 -8.61
C GLY A 532 17.25 23.41 -8.26
N ASN A 533 16.93 23.47 -6.97
CA ASN A 533 15.56 23.59 -6.50
C ASN A 533 15.03 24.99 -6.76
N LYS A 534 13.71 25.17 -6.86
CA LYS A 534 13.10 26.46 -7.22
C LYS A 534 11.92 26.79 -6.31
N ASN A 535 11.64 28.08 -6.22
CA ASN A 535 10.45 28.61 -5.57
C ASN A 535 9.57 29.33 -6.58
N TYR A 536 8.26 29.25 -6.43
CA TYR A 536 7.31 30.02 -7.23
C TYR A 536 6.81 31.23 -6.45
N GLU A 537 7.43 32.40 -6.67
CA GLU A 537 7.09 33.67 -6.03
C GLU A 537 6.56 34.68 -7.05
N LEU A 538 5.50 35.40 -6.69
CA LEU A 538 4.82 36.41 -7.53
C LEU A 538 4.54 35.98 -9.00
N GLY A 539 4.34 34.68 -9.26
CA GLY A 539 4.06 34.20 -10.62
C GLY A 539 5.31 33.84 -11.43
N SER A 540 6.50 33.79 -10.83
CA SER A 540 7.76 33.45 -11.49
C SER A 540 8.58 32.47 -10.68
N LEU A 541 9.40 31.66 -11.37
CA LEU A 541 10.39 30.81 -10.70
C LEU A 541 11.55 31.69 -10.21
N VAL A 542 11.87 31.56 -8.93
CA VAL A 542 12.97 32.25 -8.25
C VAL A 542 13.89 31.23 -7.57
N PRO A 543 15.12 31.63 -7.22
CA PRO A 543 16.04 30.77 -6.46
C PRO A 543 15.40 30.20 -5.19
N PRO A 544 15.88 29.03 -4.73
CA PRO A 544 15.24 28.31 -3.64
C PRO A 544 15.46 28.98 -2.28
N LYS A 545 14.49 28.73 -1.39
CA LYS A 545 14.66 28.81 0.06
C LYS A 545 14.98 27.41 0.53
N ASN A 546 16.27 27.08 0.57
CA ASN A 546 16.71 25.70 0.70
C ASN A 546 16.22 25.04 1.99
N ILE A 547 16.33 25.73 3.12
CA ILE A 547 15.94 25.15 4.40
C ILE A 547 15.49 26.19 5.42
N SER A 548 14.37 25.90 6.09
CA SER A 548 13.84 26.71 7.19
C SER A 548 14.36 26.22 8.54
N LYS A 549 14.64 27.17 9.43
CA LYS A 549 14.81 26.89 10.86
C LYS A 549 13.67 27.53 11.65
N CYS A 550 12.90 26.74 12.38
CA CYS A 550 12.03 27.31 13.41
C CYS A 550 12.84 27.88 14.60
N ASN A 551 14.01 27.30 14.94
CA ASN A 551 14.84 27.72 16.09
C ASN A 551 16.35 27.61 15.74
N THR A 552 17.21 28.56 16.14
CA THR A 552 18.59 28.71 15.61
C THR A 552 19.60 27.58 15.92
N ASN A 553 19.36 26.73 16.94
CA ASN A 553 20.34 25.74 17.45
C ASN A 553 19.93 24.26 17.30
N ARG A 554 19.09 23.89 16.33
CA ARG A 554 18.51 22.53 16.23
C ARG A 554 18.91 21.70 15.01
N VAL A 555 19.83 22.20 14.20
CA VAL A 555 20.29 21.55 12.97
C VAL A 555 21.81 21.39 13.04
N LYS A 556 22.29 20.17 12.82
CA LYS A 556 23.72 19.88 12.62
C LYS A 556 23.95 19.64 11.14
N ILE A 557 24.84 20.41 10.54
CA ILE A 557 25.21 20.28 9.13
C ILE A 557 26.70 20.02 9.04
N SER A 558 27.09 19.04 8.23
CA SER A 558 28.50 18.77 7.95
C SER A 558 28.68 18.14 6.57
N HIS A 559 29.68 18.58 5.82
CA HIS A 559 30.06 18.01 4.52
C HIS A 559 28.88 17.98 3.54
N CYS A 560 28.15 19.08 3.43
CA CYS A 560 27.04 19.22 2.50
C CYS A 560 27.36 20.25 1.42
N ALA A 561 26.69 20.17 0.28
CA ALA A 561 26.81 21.14 -0.80
C ALA A 561 25.47 21.87 -1.01
N PHE A 562 25.47 23.20 -0.87
CA PHE A 562 24.27 24.04 -0.94
C PHE A 562 24.37 25.06 -2.06
N GLU A 563 23.37 25.12 -2.94
CA GLU A 563 23.21 26.26 -3.85
C GLU A 563 23.09 27.59 -3.10
N SER A 564 23.86 28.59 -3.54
CA SER A 564 23.81 29.96 -3.03
C SER A 564 22.42 30.55 -3.27
N GLY A 565 21.74 30.99 -2.22
CA GLY A 565 20.36 31.45 -2.24
C GLY A 565 19.89 31.94 -0.88
N ASP A 566 18.57 32.04 -0.65
CA ASP A 566 18.00 32.42 0.64
C ASP A 566 18.11 31.24 1.63
N ASN A 567 19.29 31.09 2.22
CA ASN A 567 19.64 30.10 3.26
C ASN A 567 19.37 30.64 4.67
N ARG A 568 18.28 31.40 4.82
CA ARG A 568 17.94 32.21 6.00
C ARG A 568 18.27 31.50 7.34
N ASN A 569 19.14 32.13 8.14
CA ASN A 569 19.55 31.72 9.50
C ASN A 569 20.41 30.45 9.62
N LEU A 570 20.96 29.91 8.54
CA LEU A 570 22.04 28.93 8.63
C LEU A 570 23.41 29.61 8.60
N ASN A 571 24.22 29.31 9.61
CA ASN A 571 25.65 29.63 9.56
C ASN A 571 26.38 28.52 8.78
N LEU A 572 26.14 28.46 7.46
CA LEU A 572 26.76 27.47 6.58
C LEU A 572 28.27 27.67 6.45
N GLU A 573 28.76 28.91 6.64
CA GLU A 573 30.19 29.23 6.58
C GLU A 573 30.99 28.58 7.72
N GLU A 574 30.36 28.35 8.88
CA GLU A 574 30.95 27.65 10.03
C GLU A 574 30.65 26.14 10.05
N ALA A 575 29.83 25.64 9.12
CA ALA A 575 29.48 24.23 9.06
C ALA A 575 30.65 23.39 8.50
N PRO A 576 31.19 22.41 9.25
CA PRO A 576 32.39 21.67 8.84
C PRO A 576 32.27 21.05 7.45
N GLY A 577 33.27 21.27 6.59
CA GLY A 577 33.34 20.66 5.25
C GLY A 577 32.23 21.07 4.28
N THR A 578 31.41 22.07 4.61
CA THR A 578 30.25 22.47 3.78
C THR A 578 30.69 23.36 2.61
N ILE A 579 30.18 23.06 1.41
CA ILE A 579 30.48 23.78 0.18
C ILE A 579 29.29 24.66 -0.20
N LEU A 580 29.54 25.95 -0.38
CA LEU A 580 28.58 26.88 -0.97
C LEU A 580 28.76 26.89 -2.50
N LEU A 581 27.75 26.37 -3.20
CA LEU A 581 27.71 26.28 -4.65
C LEU A 581 27.15 27.57 -5.26
N ALA A 582 27.55 27.93 -6.48
CA ALA A 582 27.03 29.09 -7.19
C ALA A 582 25.65 28.82 -7.82
N SER A 583 24.80 29.86 -7.88
CA SER A 583 23.41 29.79 -8.37
C SER A 583 23.23 29.80 -9.89
N THR A 584 24.27 30.12 -10.66
CA THR A 584 24.15 30.33 -12.11
C THR A 584 24.51 29.12 -12.96
N ASN A 585 25.19 28.11 -12.37
CA ASN A 585 25.62 26.81 -12.93
C ASN A 585 25.45 26.65 -14.45
N ASN A 586 26.16 27.47 -15.20
CA ASN A 586 26.12 27.45 -16.67
C ASN A 586 27.30 26.69 -17.26
N GLY A 587 28.15 26.09 -16.42
CA GLY A 587 29.37 25.38 -16.82
C GLY A 587 30.46 26.25 -17.44
N LYS A 588 30.26 27.57 -17.53
CA LYS A 588 31.18 28.50 -18.22
C LYS A 588 32.18 29.17 -17.29
N ASP A 589 31.97 29.09 -15.99
CA ASP A 589 32.81 29.75 -15.00
C ASP A 589 33.66 28.71 -14.25
N SER A 590 34.93 28.60 -14.62
CA SER A 590 35.90 27.70 -13.96
C SER A 590 36.27 28.16 -12.55
N THR A 591 35.88 29.37 -12.15
CA THR A 591 36.21 29.97 -10.85
C THR A 591 35.13 29.79 -9.77
N LEU A 592 33.96 29.26 -10.14
CA LEU A 592 32.83 29.03 -9.22
C LEU A 592 32.69 27.55 -8.82
N ASN A 593 32.29 27.30 -7.57
CA ASN A 593 31.97 25.97 -7.07
C ASN A 593 30.56 25.56 -7.55
N TYR A 594 30.41 24.53 -8.38
CA TYR A 594 29.09 23.96 -8.76
C TYR A 594 29.18 22.45 -8.90
N VAL A 595 28.10 21.73 -8.59
CA VAL A 595 28.09 20.27 -8.36
C VAL A 595 28.34 19.37 -9.59
N ARG A 596 28.37 19.92 -10.81
CA ARG A 596 28.69 19.19 -12.07
C ARG A 596 28.07 17.77 -12.15
N PHE A 597 26.76 17.69 -12.37
CA PHE A 597 26.11 16.42 -12.73
C PHE A 597 26.41 16.03 -14.19
N ILE A 598 26.37 14.74 -14.51
CA ILE A 598 26.59 14.21 -15.87
C ILE A 598 25.50 14.67 -16.83
N ASN A 599 24.22 14.46 -16.51
CA ASN A 599 23.11 14.89 -17.36
C ASN A 599 21.81 15.13 -16.56
N PRO A 600 21.70 16.26 -15.84
CA PRO A 600 20.56 16.53 -14.98
C PRO A 600 19.24 16.73 -15.77
N ILE A 601 19.30 17.13 -17.04
CA ILE A 601 18.10 17.25 -17.90
C ILE A 601 17.49 15.88 -18.16
N ALA A 602 18.31 14.84 -18.31
CA ALA A 602 17.88 13.45 -18.40
C ALA A 602 17.71 12.78 -17.02
N GLN A 603 17.75 13.54 -15.93
CA GLN A 603 17.67 13.06 -14.55
C GLN A 603 18.82 12.12 -14.13
N ASP A 604 19.96 12.22 -14.81
CA ASP A 604 21.20 11.59 -14.38
C ASP A 604 22.00 12.54 -13.49
N TYR A 605 21.84 12.33 -12.19
CA TYR A 605 22.50 13.09 -11.12
C TYR A 605 23.84 12.50 -10.69
N SER A 606 24.43 11.60 -11.48
CA SER A 606 25.79 11.13 -11.25
C SER A 606 26.77 12.30 -11.30
N LEU A 607 27.81 12.27 -10.48
CA LEU A 607 28.81 13.33 -10.44
C LEU A 607 29.80 13.19 -11.59
N HIS A 608 30.14 14.31 -12.24
CA HIS A 608 31.31 14.38 -13.10
C HIS A 608 32.58 14.41 -12.23
N SER A 609 33.69 13.87 -12.74
CA SER A 609 34.97 13.75 -12.01
C SER A 609 35.55 15.07 -11.52
N THR A 610 35.12 16.19 -12.08
CA THR A 610 35.57 17.54 -11.71
C THR A 610 34.58 18.25 -10.77
N SER A 611 33.54 17.57 -10.31
CA SER A 611 32.62 18.11 -9.32
C SER A 611 33.36 18.39 -8.00
N PRO A 612 33.10 19.53 -7.33
CA PRO A 612 33.61 19.79 -6.00
C PRO A 612 33.00 18.86 -4.93
N CYS A 613 31.95 18.11 -5.26
CA CYS A 613 31.32 17.13 -4.36
C CYS A 613 32.01 15.76 -4.37
N VAL A 614 32.92 15.52 -5.33
CA VAL A 614 33.72 14.30 -5.42
C VAL A 614 34.83 14.30 -4.38
N ASN A 615 34.94 13.21 -3.60
CA ASN A 615 35.85 12.97 -2.48
C ASN A 615 35.82 14.07 -1.40
N SER A 616 34.66 14.70 -1.19
CA SER A 616 34.51 15.84 -0.28
C SER A 616 33.60 15.58 0.92
N GLY A 617 33.03 14.39 1.03
CA GLY A 617 32.19 13.98 2.16
C GLY A 617 33.00 13.55 3.39
N VAL A 618 32.29 13.03 4.40
CA VAL A 618 32.87 12.45 5.61
C VAL A 618 32.48 10.99 5.76
N ASP A 619 33.48 10.10 5.83
CA ASP A 619 33.26 8.64 5.86
C ASP A 619 32.62 8.15 7.17
N SER A 620 32.86 8.84 8.28
CA SER A 620 32.47 8.37 9.62
C SER A 620 30.96 8.32 9.87
N VAL A 621 30.16 8.94 9.01
CA VAL A 621 28.69 8.92 9.08
C VAL A 621 28.07 7.93 8.08
N VAL A 622 28.88 7.27 7.24
CA VAL A 622 28.41 6.36 6.20
C VAL A 622 28.06 5.00 6.82
N SER A 623 26.82 4.58 6.65
CA SER A 623 26.31 3.27 7.11
C SER A 623 26.18 2.25 5.97
N GLN A 624 25.98 2.71 4.74
CA GLN A 624 25.72 1.88 3.57
C GLN A 624 27.01 1.47 2.85
N LYS A 625 27.07 0.22 2.39
CA LYS A 625 28.24 -0.30 1.64
C LYS A 625 28.29 0.18 0.21
N THR A 626 27.12 0.42 -0.38
CA THR A 626 26.97 0.87 -1.76
C THR A 626 26.15 2.14 -1.84
N ASP A 627 26.28 2.86 -2.95
CA ASP A 627 25.42 3.98 -3.31
C ASP A 627 24.08 3.49 -3.91
N ILE A 628 23.22 4.44 -4.31
CA ILE A 628 21.90 4.13 -4.89
C ILE A 628 21.99 3.43 -6.27
N LEU A 629 23.15 3.47 -6.94
CA LEU A 629 23.41 2.79 -8.20
C LEU A 629 24.14 1.44 -8.01
N SER A 630 24.30 1.00 -6.76
CA SER A 630 25.00 -0.22 -6.36
C SER A 630 26.52 -0.19 -6.58
N ASN A 631 27.12 0.99 -6.75
CA ASN A 631 28.58 1.17 -6.71
C ASN A 631 29.07 1.16 -5.26
N ASN A 632 30.35 0.87 -5.02
CA ASN A 632 30.93 1.03 -3.68
C ASN A 632 30.71 2.46 -3.17
N ARG A 633 30.29 2.61 -1.90
CA ARG A 633 29.94 3.92 -1.33
C ARG A 633 31.14 4.77 -0.94
N ILE A 634 32.33 4.17 -0.84
CA ILE A 634 33.57 4.85 -0.52
C ILE A 634 34.65 4.27 -1.43
N TYR A 635 35.16 5.08 -2.36
CA TYR A 635 36.35 4.74 -3.14
C TYR A 635 37.64 5.28 -2.52
N GLN A 636 37.69 6.58 -2.24
CA GLN A 636 38.78 7.20 -1.47
C GLN A 636 38.22 7.89 -0.23
N THR A 637 37.36 8.88 -0.46
CA THR A 637 36.52 9.52 0.54
C THR A 637 35.14 9.60 -0.05
N VAL A 638 34.11 9.37 0.75
CA VAL A 638 32.72 9.39 0.28
C VAL A 638 32.41 10.70 -0.44
N ASP A 639 31.70 10.61 -1.54
CA ASP A 639 31.18 11.78 -2.22
C ASP A 639 29.99 12.37 -1.47
N MET A 640 29.79 13.68 -1.59
CA MET A 640 28.51 14.27 -1.17
C MET A 640 27.43 13.83 -2.17
N GLY A 641 26.24 13.47 -1.67
CA GLY A 641 25.10 13.05 -2.50
C GLY A 641 24.75 11.57 -2.36
N ALA A 642 23.71 11.14 -3.08
CA ALA A 642 23.25 9.75 -3.10
C ALA A 642 24.05 8.83 -4.02
N ILE A 643 24.81 9.39 -4.96
CA ILE A 643 25.57 8.66 -5.98
C ILE A 643 27.06 8.91 -5.72
N GLU A 644 27.82 7.82 -5.65
CA GLU A 644 29.28 7.87 -5.59
C GLU A 644 29.83 7.90 -7.02
N TRP A 645 30.80 8.77 -7.28
CA TRP A 645 31.57 8.75 -8.51
C TRP A 645 32.43 7.48 -8.56
N ASP A 646 32.27 6.72 -9.63
CA ASP A 646 32.80 5.35 -9.76
C ASP A 646 34.32 5.27 -9.98
N GLY A 647 35.04 6.39 -9.89
CA GLY A 647 36.50 6.44 -10.09
C GLY A 647 36.95 6.21 -11.53
N ASN A 648 36.02 5.95 -12.46
CA ASN A 648 36.36 5.69 -13.85
C ASN A 648 36.66 7.02 -14.54
N TYR A 649 37.94 7.28 -14.78
CA TYR A 649 38.33 8.20 -15.84
C TYR A 649 37.73 7.65 -17.13
N VAL A 650 36.86 8.42 -17.79
CA VAL A 650 36.72 8.27 -19.24
C VAL A 650 38.03 8.74 -19.84
N SER A 651 39.05 7.88 -19.84
CA SER A 651 40.10 7.98 -20.84
C SER A 651 39.43 7.56 -22.15
N MET A 652 39.21 8.51 -23.06
CA MET A 652 39.00 8.10 -24.44
C MET A 652 40.30 7.45 -24.94
N GLN A 653 40.40 6.13 -24.84
CA GLN A 653 41.27 5.40 -25.74
C GLN A 653 40.67 5.55 -27.14
N THR A 654 41.29 6.38 -27.98
CA THR A 654 41.66 5.95 -29.33
C THR A 654 42.76 6.86 -29.87
N TYR A 655 43.98 6.35 -29.88
CA TYR A 655 44.97 6.72 -30.89
C TYR A 655 44.39 6.29 -32.26
N GLY A 656 44.19 7.22 -33.20
CA GLY A 656 43.98 6.90 -34.63
C GLY A 656 42.53 6.83 -35.15
N GLN A 657 41.63 7.74 -34.78
CA GLN A 657 40.37 7.88 -35.54
C GLN A 657 40.60 8.61 -36.87
N THR A 658 40.02 8.05 -37.95
CA THR A 658 40.04 8.60 -39.30
C THR A 658 38.72 9.33 -39.54
N ILE A 659 38.75 10.64 -39.80
CA ILE A 659 37.54 11.49 -39.88
C ILE A 659 36.90 11.43 -41.29
N CYS A 660 37.66 11.01 -42.32
CA CYS A 660 37.18 10.81 -43.70
C CYS A 660 37.85 9.58 -44.33
N ASN A 661 37.13 8.76 -45.10
CA ASN A 661 37.73 7.58 -45.74
C ASN A 661 38.58 8.02 -46.95
N GLY A 662 39.85 8.30 -46.72
CA GLY A 662 40.82 8.75 -47.70
C GLY A 662 42.14 9.15 -47.03
N THR A 663 43.24 9.13 -47.79
CA THR A 663 44.61 9.29 -47.28
C THR A 663 44.98 10.70 -46.77
N ALA A 664 44.05 11.65 -46.69
CA ALA A 664 44.37 13.05 -46.41
C ALA A 664 43.39 13.69 -45.40
N THR A 665 43.46 13.27 -44.14
CA THR A 665 43.29 14.13 -42.95
C THR A 665 43.53 13.28 -41.69
N LYS A 666 44.67 13.47 -41.03
CA LYS A 666 44.98 12.85 -39.74
C LYS A 666 45.22 13.95 -38.72
N VAL A 667 44.51 13.89 -37.59
CA VAL A 667 44.82 14.70 -36.41
C VAL A 667 46.07 14.10 -35.78
N GLU A 668 47.16 14.86 -35.75
CA GLU A 668 48.47 14.34 -35.32
C GLU A 668 48.74 14.52 -33.83
N ASP A 669 48.21 15.59 -33.22
CA ASP A 669 48.51 15.90 -31.83
C ASP A 669 47.30 16.47 -31.08
N PHE A 670 47.15 16.02 -29.83
CA PHE A 670 46.11 16.42 -28.87
C PHE A 670 46.81 16.87 -27.59
N ASP A 671 46.72 18.16 -27.27
CA ASP A 671 47.34 18.70 -26.06
C ASP A 671 46.36 19.55 -25.26
N LYS A 672 46.30 19.31 -23.94
CA LYS A 672 45.45 20.05 -23.01
C LYS A 672 46.22 21.27 -22.53
N VAL A 673 45.80 22.45 -22.97
CA VAL A 673 46.39 23.72 -22.51
C VAL A 673 45.29 24.58 -21.93
N ALA A 674 45.42 24.96 -20.66
CA ALA A 674 44.51 25.89 -19.97
C ALA A 674 43.02 25.57 -20.16
N ASP A 675 42.65 24.30 -19.93
CA ASP A 675 41.27 23.78 -20.01
C ASP A 675 40.57 23.89 -21.38
N GLN A 676 41.34 24.05 -22.45
CA GLN A 676 40.87 23.93 -23.84
C GLN A 676 41.63 22.83 -24.59
N PHE A 677 40.98 22.24 -25.60
CA PHE A 677 41.56 21.17 -26.42
C PHE A 677 42.11 21.73 -27.73
N LYS A 678 43.43 21.75 -27.91
CA LYS A 678 44.03 22.15 -29.19
C LYS A 678 44.15 20.95 -30.13
N TRP A 679 43.78 21.13 -31.39
CA TRP A 679 44.00 20.13 -32.45
C TRP A 679 44.71 20.76 -33.66
N THR A 680 45.58 19.99 -34.33
CA THR A 680 46.38 20.44 -35.49
C THR A 680 46.24 19.48 -36.68
N LEU A 681 46.34 20.04 -37.90
CA LEU A 681 46.20 19.32 -39.16
C LEU A 681 47.57 19.10 -39.83
N SER A 682 47.73 17.94 -40.46
CA SER A 682 49.01 17.50 -41.06
C SER A 682 49.21 17.90 -42.53
N SER A 683 48.15 18.07 -43.34
CA SER A 683 48.26 18.52 -44.74
C SER A 683 46.92 19.00 -45.33
N ASN A 684 46.96 19.91 -46.31
CA ASN A 684 45.79 20.45 -47.02
C ASN A 684 45.70 20.02 -48.50
N GLU A 685 46.46 19.01 -48.94
CA GLU A 685 46.42 18.59 -50.35
C GLU A 685 45.12 17.83 -50.67
N GLY A 686 44.31 18.38 -51.60
CA GLY A 686 43.14 17.71 -52.18
C GLY A 686 41.77 18.06 -51.59
N VAL A 687 41.67 19.07 -50.71
CA VAL A 687 40.42 19.50 -50.06
C VAL A 687 40.18 21.00 -50.28
N GLU A 688 39.01 21.42 -50.78
CA GLU A 688 38.62 22.84 -50.84
C GLU A 688 37.63 23.19 -49.71
N GLY A 689 37.94 24.25 -48.94
CA GLY A 689 37.19 24.75 -47.77
C GLY A 689 38.08 25.52 -46.78
N PHE A 690 37.51 26.16 -45.77
CA PHE A 690 38.30 26.77 -44.67
C PHE A 690 38.85 25.67 -43.76
N VAL A 691 40.17 25.50 -43.76
CA VAL A 691 40.87 24.44 -43.03
C VAL A 691 41.99 25.08 -42.19
N GLU A 692 41.68 25.38 -40.93
CA GLU A 692 42.63 25.92 -39.94
C GLU A 692 42.62 25.03 -38.68
N SER A 693 43.76 24.98 -37.98
CA SER A 693 43.87 24.34 -36.66
C SER A 693 42.98 25.05 -35.66
N GLY A 694 42.34 24.32 -34.74
CA GLY A 694 41.30 24.87 -33.87
C GLY A 694 41.47 24.55 -32.38
N MET A 695 40.56 25.13 -31.59
CA MET A 695 40.42 24.89 -30.16
C MET A 695 39.02 24.34 -29.88
N ASP A 696 38.93 23.36 -28.98
CA ASP A 696 37.72 22.68 -28.52
C ASP A 696 36.96 21.94 -29.63
N SER A 697 35.77 22.43 -30.01
CA SER A 697 34.89 21.75 -30.97
C SER A 697 35.50 21.77 -32.37
N ILE A 698 35.63 20.61 -33.00
CA ILE A 698 35.92 20.53 -34.44
C ILE A 698 34.65 20.98 -35.17
N PRO A 699 34.69 22.05 -35.98
CA PRO A 699 33.51 22.53 -36.69
C PRO A 699 32.91 21.43 -37.57
N SER A 700 31.59 21.25 -37.53
CA SER A 700 30.88 20.41 -38.50
C SER A 700 30.86 21.12 -39.86
N MET A 701 31.97 21.10 -40.58
CA MET A 701 32.05 21.61 -41.95
C MET A 701 32.05 20.46 -42.95
N THR A 702 31.30 20.67 -44.03
CA THR A 702 31.30 19.80 -45.21
C THR A 702 32.62 19.95 -45.95
N LEU A 703 33.56 19.03 -45.75
CA LEU A 703 34.74 18.89 -46.62
C LEU A 703 34.34 18.04 -47.82
N VAL A 704 34.45 18.59 -49.03
CA VAL A 704 34.12 17.87 -50.27
C VAL A 704 35.41 17.30 -50.85
N ASN A 705 35.51 15.97 -50.88
CA ASN A 705 36.56 15.26 -51.61
C ASN A 705 36.18 15.22 -53.11
N ASN A 706 37.09 15.61 -53.99
CA ASN A 706 36.88 15.60 -55.45
C ASN A 706 36.91 14.19 -56.09
N ALA A 707 36.96 13.12 -55.31
CA ALA A 707 36.94 11.75 -55.81
C ALA A 707 35.70 10.97 -55.32
N ASN A 708 34.61 11.09 -56.09
CA ASN A 708 33.48 10.16 -56.31
C ASN A 708 32.86 9.35 -55.14
N ASP A 709 31.55 9.62 -54.96
CA ASP A 709 30.44 8.75 -54.52
C ASP A 709 30.42 8.14 -53.10
N THR A 710 29.56 8.66 -52.22
CA THR A 710 28.16 8.18 -52.10
C THR A 710 27.34 9.09 -51.17
N LEU A 711 26.12 9.41 -51.59
CA LEU A 711 25.15 10.22 -50.84
C LEU A 711 24.88 9.64 -49.44
N ARG A 712 25.10 10.42 -48.38
CA ARG A 712 24.42 10.21 -47.10
C ARG A 712 23.10 10.98 -47.14
N LEU A 713 21.98 10.25 -47.03
CA LEU A 713 20.68 10.81 -46.68
C LEU A 713 20.65 11.01 -45.17
N ILE A 714 20.39 12.24 -44.73
CA ILE A 714 20.30 12.63 -43.32
C ILE A 714 18.81 12.84 -43.04
N TYR A 715 18.26 12.08 -42.08
CA TYR A 715 16.90 12.26 -41.57
C TYR A 715 16.90 13.04 -40.25
N SER A 716 15.91 13.91 -40.03
CA SER A 716 15.67 14.51 -38.72
C SER A 716 15.29 13.44 -37.68
N PRO A 717 15.64 13.61 -36.39
CA PRO A 717 15.27 12.67 -35.33
C PRO A 717 13.77 12.35 -35.32
N ASP A 718 12.93 13.36 -35.52
CA ASP A 718 11.48 13.22 -35.54
C ASP A 718 10.98 12.41 -36.74
N PHE A 719 11.66 12.47 -37.90
CA PHE A 719 11.27 11.71 -39.08
C PHE A 719 11.69 10.23 -39.01
N VAL A 720 12.72 9.89 -38.22
CA VAL A 720 13.17 8.51 -38.02
C VAL A 720 12.07 7.64 -37.40
N GLU A 721 11.25 8.21 -36.51
CA GLU A 721 10.11 7.51 -35.89
C GLU A 721 9.01 7.13 -36.90
N HIS A 722 8.96 7.82 -38.05
CA HIS A 722 7.96 7.62 -39.10
C HIS A 722 8.54 7.11 -40.42
N LEU A 723 9.83 6.72 -40.41
CA LEU A 723 10.62 6.39 -41.60
C LEU A 723 10.02 5.28 -42.48
N PHE A 724 9.31 4.34 -41.87
CA PHE A 724 8.71 3.18 -42.56
C PHE A 724 7.19 3.32 -42.77
N THR A 725 6.60 4.44 -42.39
CA THR A 725 5.17 4.71 -42.61
C THR A 725 4.90 4.95 -44.09
N PRO A 726 3.91 4.28 -44.72
CA PRO A 726 3.60 4.48 -46.14
C PRO A 726 3.24 5.93 -46.44
N PHE A 727 3.77 6.47 -47.54
CA PHE A 727 3.51 7.82 -48.06
C PHE A 727 4.14 8.97 -47.25
N GLU A 728 4.85 8.69 -46.16
CA GLU A 728 5.59 9.70 -45.41
C GLU A 728 6.86 10.15 -46.12
N ARG A 729 7.18 11.45 -46.01
CA ARG A 729 8.36 12.05 -46.64
C ARG A 729 8.98 13.10 -45.72
N GLU A 730 10.30 13.07 -45.63
CA GLU A 730 11.04 14.10 -44.92
C GLU A 730 10.90 15.43 -45.67
N GLN A 731 10.44 16.47 -44.98
CA GLN A 731 10.34 17.81 -45.53
C GLN A 731 11.53 18.65 -45.09
N THR A 732 12.48 18.86 -46.00
CA THR A 732 13.56 19.83 -45.83
C THR A 732 13.41 20.96 -46.85
N SER A 733 13.93 22.15 -46.52
CA SER A 733 13.77 23.39 -47.30
C SER A 733 14.34 23.31 -48.73
N THR A 734 15.08 22.25 -49.07
CA THR A 734 15.68 22.00 -50.38
C THR A 734 14.95 20.96 -51.24
N ILE A 735 13.94 20.24 -50.75
CA ILE A 735 13.33 19.07 -51.44
C ILE A 735 11.96 19.37 -52.07
N SER A 736 11.63 20.64 -52.31
CA SER A 736 10.36 21.02 -52.97
C SER A 736 10.26 20.62 -54.47
N LYS A 737 11.33 20.10 -55.11
CA LYS A 737 11.38 19.90 -56.59
C LYS A 737 11.44 18.45 -57.09
N ILE A 738 11.43 17.43 -56.22
CA ILE A 738 11.55 16.02 -56.64
C ILE A 738 10.25 15.25 -56.29
N GLN A 739 9.61 14.68 -57.31
CA GLN A 739 8.42 13.82 -57.16
C GLN A 739 8.82 12.39 -56.80
N GLY A 740 8.30 11.89 -55.68
CA GLY A 740 8.40 10.50 -55.23
C GLY A 740 7.24 10.18 -54.29
N THR A 741 6.78 8.93 -54.29
CA THR A 741 5.52 8.51 -53.62
C THR A 741 5.66 8.19 -52.13
N GLY A 742 6.87 8.24 -51.55
CA GLY A 742 7.09 7.91 -50.13
C GLY A 742 6.90 6.43 -49.79
N LEU A 743 6.93 5.53 -50.78
CA LEU A 743 6.65 4.09 -50.57
C LEU A 743 7.89 3.22 -50.43
N GLY A 744 9.09 3.71 -50.78
CA GLY A 744 10.29 2.87 -50.89
C GLY A 744 10.71 2.18 -49.59
N MET A 745 10.75 2.93 -48.48
CA MET A 745 11.16 2.39 -47.18
C MET A 745 10.11 1.44 -46.60
N ALA A 746 8.82 1.76 -46.74
CA ALA A 746 7.72 0.90 -46.31
C ALA A 746 7.69 -0.46 -47.05
N ILE A 747 7.97 -0.45 -48.37
CA ILE A 747 8.09 -1.70 -49.15
C ILE A 747 9.31 -2.50 -48.70
N THR A 748 10.44 -1.82 -48.46
CA THR A 748 11.68 -2.47 -48.03
C THR A 748 11.53 -3.16 -46.67
N LYS A 749 10.87 -2.51 -45.70
CA LYS A 749 10.59 -3.14 -44.40
C LYS A 749 9.67 -4.35 -44.52
N ASN A 750 8.61 -4.26 -45.34
CA ASN A 750 7.74 -5.42 -45.59
C ASN A 750 8.49 -6.61 -46.22
N ILE A 751 9.44 -6.37 -47.12
CA ILE A 751 10.26 -7.44 -47.71
C ILE A 751 11.17 -8.07 -46.64
N ILE A 752 11.79 -7.26 -45.78
CA ILE A 752 12.67 -7.77 -44.71
C ILE A 752 11.88 -8.55 -43.65
N ASP A 753 10.69 -8.07 -43.26
CA ASP A 753 9.82 -8.75 -42.32
C ASP A 753 9.32 -10.10 -42.89
N LEU A 754 8.98 -10.15 -44.19
CA LEU A 754 8.61 -11.39 -44.89
C LEU A 754 9.77 -12.39 -45.01
N MET A 755 11.01 -11.90 -44.97
CA MET A 755 12.23 -12.72 -44.94
C MET A 755 12.66 -13.08 -43.52
N GLY A 756 11.89 -12.69 -42.49
CA GLY A 756 12.19 -12.97 -41.08
C GLY A 756 13.37 -12.17 -40.51
N GLY A 757 13.76 -11.08 -41.17
CA GLY A 757 14.79 -10.16 -40.69
C GLY A 757 14.23 -9.07 -39.77
N THR A 758 15.11 -8.39 -39.04
CA THR A 758 14.76 -7.24 -38.19
C THR A 758 15.52 -5.99 -38.68
N CYS A 759 14.80 -4.93 -39.02
CA CYS A 759 15.37 -3.61 -39.38
C CYS A 759 15.55 -2.71 -38.18
#